data_AF-A0A6J4H8D1-F1
#
_entry.id   AF-A0A6J4H8D1-F1
#
_cell.length_a   1.000
_cell.length_b   1.000
_cell.length_c   1.000
_cell.angle_alpha   90.00
_cell.angle_beta   90.00
_cell.angle_gamma   90.00
#
_symmetry.space_group_name_H-M   'P 1'
#
loop_
_entity.id
_entity.type
_entity.pdbx_description
1 polymer ?
#
loop_
_entity_poly.entity_id
_entity_poly.type
_entity_poly.pdbx_seq_one_letter_code
_entity_poly.pdbx_strand_id
1 'polypeptide(L)'
;MPRLGVAFFCSGFAALLCQIVWQRMLGIFAGSDTISAALVVGAFLAGLGLGSIGGAYAADRLPSSRALLGFALCEVGVALCALLSKPFLYDWLALSMAGQVDAPLAVFALCFAGLAVPTTLMGASLPLLSRAVATSLDTVAERIGRLYGLNTLGAGLGALLGGWLVLGNVGFEAALGFAAALELGAAALALTLLPSLRASATAAPRPVAAEPATAAPFGGLPLWCGLVFLSGYVIVALEIVWVRLLGQVGQFHAYLFPTVLGVFLLADGAGMAMAARTLRRVEDPRPAFFAAQGAGFVLAAALVGALWLALPHWPLSLMSVDNSRFSALAMGTTAALALLVVGPPAFLIGMTFAYAQRAVQRDLASVGARVGWVQLANIAGNAAGSLGTGLVTLHLLGTMGTMRLLAALTLALLGGWLWRAGRGEGRGTRATAGALALGCVLAAVALPGNAAFWRRMHALPDGGAGFAAGAEDRSGVAFYREAPGPDGARPGSFFIMGFRQGAVPFLEGHVLLGVLGPLLHPAPERVLAIGVGSGGTPWGALVSPDTRELRAVELVEPVLATLREIAGARPEGAVAALLSDPRVRVEHGDGRRALARGGESWDVIEADAILPESSHSGLLYSAEFLQTVRARLRPGGLYVQWAPTARVVDTFAAVFPHAMLLWPFQILVGSDRPIPFDHAELLRRLDSPAVLAHARRGNPGIVSLAPLVAEAPQVWTPDTPRRPPALTDMFPRDEFFANQPWMDARRLRGLSREAAR
;
A
#
# COMPACT_ATOMS: atom_id res chain seq x y z
N MET A 1 -26.56 -11.48 -21.79
CA MET A 1 -25.95 -11.57 -20.43
C MET A 1 -24.48 -12.01 -20.45
N PRO A 2 -24.07 -13.12 -21.10
CA PRO A 2 -22.68 -13.59 -21.03
C PRO A 2 -21.67 -12.54 -21.52
N ARG A 3 -21.94 -11.93 -22.68
CA ARG A 3 -21.09 -10.88 -23.28
C ARG A 3 -20.91 -9.66 -22.37
N LEU A 4 -21.99 -9.15 -21.75
CA LEU A 4 -21.89 -8.03 -20.80
C LEU A 4 -21.14 -8.41 -19.52
N GLY A 5 -21.29 -9.64 -19.06
CA GLY A 5 -20.53 -10.15 -17.92
C GLY A 5 -19.02 -10.15 -18.19
N VAL A 6 -18.61 -10.59 -19.37
CA VAL A 6 -17.19 -10.53 -19.79
C VAL A 6 -16.71 -9.09 -19.95
N ALA A 7 -17.49 -8.23 -20.62
CA ALA A 7 -17.14 -6.82 -20.80
C ALA A 7 -16.91 -6.13 -19.45
N PHE A 8 -17.83 -6.32 -18.50
CA PHE A 8 -17.76 -5.64 -17.22
C PHE A 8 -16.72 -6.26 -16.27
N PHE A 9 -16.38 -7.54 -16.45
CA PHE A 9 -15.20 -8.16 -15.84
C PHE A 9 -13.90 -7.54 -16.35
N CYS A 10 -13.74 -7.36 -17.68
CA CYS A 10 -12.56 -6.74 -18.28
C CYS A 10 -12.39 -5.28 -17.84
N SER A 11 -13.49 -4.53 -17.79
CA SER A 11 -13.54 -3.16 -17.23
C SER A 11 -13.05 -3.15 -15.77
N GLY A 12 -13.52 -4.08 -14.93
CA GLY A 12 -13.06 -4.18 -13.54
C GLY A 12 -11.57 -4.48 -13.43
N PHE A 13 -11.06 -5.38 -14.27
CA PHE A 13 -9.63 -5.69 -14.33
C PHE A 13 -8.80 -4.45 -14.70
N ALA A 14 -9.20 -3.76 -15.77
CA ALA A 14 -8.50 -2.59 -16.28
C ALA A 14 -8.55 -1.42 -15.27
N ALA A 15 -9.69 -1.20 -14.63
CA ALA A 15 -9.91 -0.22 -13.58
C ALA A 15 -8.88 -0.35 -12.44
N LEU A 16 -8.71 -1.56 -11.90
CA LEU A 16 -7.78 -1.79 -10.78
C LEU A 16 -6.32 -1.75 -11.23
N LEU A 17 -6.01 -2.22 -12.44
CA LEU A 17 -4.68 -2.09 -13.00
C LEU A 17 -4.29 -0.61 -13.17
N CYS A 18 -5.20 0.22 -13.71
CA CYS A 18 -5.01 1.66 -13.83
C CYS A 18 -4.85 2.31 -12.45
N GLN A 19 -5.72 1.99 -11.49
CA GLN A 19 -5.64 2.54 -10.13
C GLN A 19 -4.28 2.29 -9.49
N ILE A 20 -3.75 1.06 -9.58
CA ILE A 20 -2.44 0.72 -9.01
C ILE A 20 -1.34 1.55 -9.67
N VAL A 21 -1.32 1.64 -11.01
CA VAL A 21 -0.28 2.39 -11.73
C VAL A 21 -0.38 3.89 -11.46
N TRP A 22 -1.59 4.46 -11.48
CA TRP A 22 -1.82 5.88 -11.19
C TRP A 22 -1.41 6.24 -9.76
N GLN A 23 -1.69 5.37 -8.79
CA GLN A 23 -1.24 5.57 -7.41
C GLN A 23 0.29 5.59 -7.31
N ARG A 24 0.99 4.71 -8.06
CA ARG A 24 2.46 4.70 -8.09
C ARG A 24 3.02 5.99 -8.71
N MET A 25 2.47 6.45 -9.84
CA MET A 25 2.89 7.72 -10.48
C MET A 25 2.63 8.93 -9.58
N LEU A 26 1.43 9.02 -9.01
CA LEU A 26 1.06 10.13 -8.13
C LEU A 26 1.81 10.09 -6.79
N GLY A 27 2.23 8.92 -6.32
CA GLY A 27 3.11 8.78 -5.16
C GLY A 27 4.50 9.42 -5.37
N ILE A 28 4.98 9.55 -6.61
CA ILE A 28 6.23 10.25 -6.91
C ILE A 28 6.06 11.77 -6.73
N PHE A 29 4.89 12.31 -7.10
CA PHE A 29 4.54 13.72 -6.91
C PHE A 29 4.20 14.03 -5.44
N ALA A 30 3.23 13.30 -4.89
CA ALA A 30 2.66 13.55 -3.58
C ALA A 30 3.60 13.08 -2.46
N GLY A 31 4.40 12.03 -2.68
CA GLY A 31 5.20 11.36 -1.66
C GLY A 31 4.64 9.97 -1.31
N SER A 32 5.47 9.16 -0.66
CA SER A 32 5.16 7.79 -0.23
C SER A 32 4.63 7.69 1.20
N ASP A 33 4.43 8.81 1.88
CA ASP A 33 3.85 8.83 3.22
C ASP A 33 2.33 8.58 3.21
N THR A 34 1.78 8.27 4.38
CA THR A 34 0.36 7.87 4.48
C THR A 34 -0.64 9.01 4.29
N ILE A 35 -0.27 10.27 4.54
CA ILE A 35 -1.11 11.42 4.18
C ILE A 35 -1.18 11.51 2.66
N SER A 36 -0.03 11.46 1.99
CA SER A 36 0.07 11.55 0.54
C SER A 36 -0.73 10.44 -0.17
N ALA A 37 -0.60 9.20 0.29
CA ALA A 37 -1.41 8.08 -0.19
C ALA A 37 -2.92 8.31 0.02
N ALA A 38 -3.32 8.81 1.20
CA ALA A 38 -4.71 9.11 1.51
C ALA A 38 -5.29 10.22 0.61
N LEU A 39 -4.53 11.27 0.31
CA LEU A 39 -4.97 12.34 -0.60
C LEU A 39 -5.21 11.80 -2.01
N VAL A 40 -4.31 10.95 -2.53
CA VAL A 40 -4.43 10.33 -3.86
C VAL A 40 -5.66 9.41 -3.93
N VAL A 41 -5.85 8.55 -2.93
CA VAL A 41 -7.01 7.65 -2.86
C VAL A 41 -8.31 8.45 -2.70
N GLY A 42 -8.31 9.48 -1.86
CA GLY A 42 -9.45 10.37 -1.69
C GLY A 42 -9.85 11.08 -2.99
N ALA A 43 -8.86 11.54 -3.77
CA ALA A 43 -9.08 12.16 -5.07
C ALA A 43 -9.71 11.16 -6.06
N PHE A 44 -9.20 9.94 -6.12
CA PHE A 44 -9.74 8.86 -6.96
C PHE A 44 -11.20 8.54 -6.60
N LEU A 45 -11.49 8.35 -5.31
CA LEU A 45 -12.83 8.01 -4.83
C LEU A 45 -13.83 9.17 -4.99
N ALA A 46 -13.38 10.42 -4.85
CA ALA A 46 -14.23 11.59 -5.09
C ALA A 46 -14.74 11.62 -6.53
N GLY A 47 -13.86 11.37 -7.51
CA GLY A 47 -14.26 11.33 -8.92
C GLY A 47 -15.18 10.14 -9.25
N LEU A 48 -14.94 8.95 -8.68
CA LEU A 48 -15.87 7.82 -8.75
C LEU A 48 -17.28 8.19 -8.23
N GLY A 49 -17.35 8.90 -7.10
CA GLY A 49 -18.61 9.38 -6.54
C GLY A 49 -19.35 10.36 -7.47
N LEU A 50 -18.64 11.33 -8.05
CA LEU A 50 -19.20 12.25 -9.04
C LEU A 50 -19.74 11.50 -10.26
N GLY A 51 -18.99 10.52 -10.75
CA GLY A 51 -19.40 9.63 -11.82
C GLY A 51 -20.67 8.86 -11.51
N SER A 52 -20.78 8.33 -10.30
CA SER A 52 -21.94 7.55 -9.88
C SER A 52 -23.22 8.40 -9.85
N ILE A 53 -23.15 9.64 -9.37
CA ILE A 53 -24.28 10.59 -9.36
C ILE A 53 -24.63 11.03 -10.79
N GLY A 54 -23.63 11.44 -11.58
CA GLY A 54 -23.82 11.86 -12.96
C GLY A 54 -24.42 10.75 -13.83
N GLY A 55 -23.90 9.54 -13.66
CA GLY A 55 -24.40 8.31 -14.28
C GLY A 55 -25.83 7.99 -13.86
N ALA A 56 -26.17 8.11 -12.56
CA ALA A 56 -27.54 7.96 -12.08
C ALA A 56 -28.51 8.94 -12.73
N TYR A 57 -28.14 10.22 -12.79
CA TYR A 57 -28.97 11.27 -13.38
C TYR A 57 -29.17 11.07 -14.89
N ALA A 58 -28.14 10.63 -15.60
CA ALA A 58 -28.20 10.37 -17.03
C ALA A 58 -28.98 9.09 -17.36
N ALA A 59 -28.72 8.00 -16.63
CA ALA A 59 -29.22 6.67 -16.94
C ALA A 59 -30.75 6.61 -17.04
N ASP A 60 -31.48 7.18 -16.08
CA ASP A 60 -32.95 7.09 -16.06
C ASP A 60 -33.63 7.91 -17.17
N ARG A 61 -32.93 8.89 -17.74
CA ARG A 61 -33.40 9.67 -18.91
C ARG A 61 -33.14 8.98 -20.24
N LEU A 62 -32.31 7.93 -20.24
CA LEU A 62 -31.88 7.26 -21.46
C LEU A 62 -32.70 5.98 -21.69
N PRO A 63 -33.05 5.68 -22.96
CA PRO A 63 -33.49 4.34 -23.33
C PRO A 63 -32.33 3.35 -23.19
N SER A 64 -32.64 2.06 -22.97
CA SER A 64 -31.63 1.02 -22.70
C SER A 64 -30.51 0.94 -23.74
N SER A 65 -30.80 1.19 -25.02
CA SER A 65 -29.80 1.21 -26.09
C SER A 65 -28.82 2.38 -25.98
N ARG A 66 -29.30 3.58 -25.60
CA ARG A 66 -28.44 4.75 -25.38
C ARG A 66 -27.68 4.66 -24.06
N ALA A 67 -28.27 4.03 -23.04
CA ALA A 67 -27.56 3.75 -21.78
C ALA A 67 -26.38 2.78 -22.02
N LEU A 68 -26.56 1.74 -22.86
CA LEU A 68 -25.47 0.85 -23.25
C LEU A 68 -24.38 1.55 -24.08
N LEU A 69 -24.78 2.45 -24.99
CA LEU A 69 -23.82 3.29 -25.71
C LEU A 69 -23.04 4.21 -24.75
N GLY A 70 -23.72 4.79 -23.75
CA GLY A 70 -23.08 5.57 -22.70
C GLY A 70 -22.03 4.77 -21.95
N PHE A 71 -22.34 3.54 -21.54
CA PHE A 71 -21.37 2.62 -20.95
C PHE A 71 -20.15 2.43 -21.88
N ALA A 72 -20.36 2.08 -23.15
CA ALA A 72 -19.26 1.87 -24.08
C ALA A 72 -18.39 3.14 -24.29
N LEU A 73 -19.00 4.33 -24.27
CA LEU A 73 -18.26 5.60 -24.34
C LEU A 73 -17.46 5.88 -23.07
N CYS A 74 -17.97 5.50 -21.88
CA CYS A 74 -17.21 5.56 -20.64
C CYS A 74 -15.94 4.71 -20.73
N GLU A 75 -16.05 3.44 -21.14
CA GLU A 75 -14.89 2.55 -21.26
C GLU A 75 -13.87 3.09 -22.29
N VAL A 76 -14.31 3.58 -23.46
CA VAL A 76 -13.41 4.23 -24.43
C VAL A 76 -12.71 5.46 -23.84
N GLY A 77 -13.44 6.30 -23.09
CA GLY A 77 -12.86 7.46 -22.44
C GLY A 77 -11.83 7.10 -21.37
N VAL A 78 -12.06 6.04 -20.58
CA VAL A 78 -11.09 5.50 -19.62
C VAL A 78 -9.84 4.99 -20.35
N ALA A 79 -10.01 4.26 -21.46
CA ALA A 79 -8.90 3.78 -22.28
C ALA A 79 -8.01 4.93 -22.79
N LEU A 80 -8.63 6.01 -23.28
CA LEU A 80 -7.90 7.20 -23.72
C LEU A 80 -7.17 7.87 -22.56
N CYS A 81 -7.80 7.99 -21.39
CA CYS A 81 -7.15 8.53 -20.20
C CYS A 81 -5.95 7.69 -19.77
N ALA A 82 -6.06 6.36 -19.80
CA ALA A 82 -4.95 5.45 -19.47
C ALA A 82 -3.75 5.66 -20.41
N LEU A 83 -3.97 5.78 -21.72
CA LEU A 83 -2.90 6.05 -22.71
C LEU A 83 -2.27 7.43 -22.53
N LEU A 84 -3.05 8.44 -22.12
CA LEU A 84 -2.58 9.81 -21.90
C LEU A 84 -2.05 10.06 -20.48
N SER A 85 -2.04 9.03 -19.62
CA SER A 85 -1.71 9.19 -18.20
C SER A 85 -0.24 9.54 -17.96
N LYS A 86 0.71 8.94 -18.69
CA LYS A 86 2.15 9.20 -18.47
C LYS A 86 2.51 10.67 -18.69
N PRO A 87 2.19 11.30 -19.84
CA PRO A 87 2.52 12.72 -20.07
C PRO A 87 1.99 13.65 -18.98
N PHE A 88 0.79 13.36 -18.47
CA PHE A 88 0.14 14.22 -17.48
C PHE A 88 0.58 13.91 -16.03
N LEU A 89 0.37 12.67 -15.58
CA LEU A 89 0.60 12.27 -14.19
C LEU A 89 2.09 12.12 -13.85
N TYR A 90 2.92 11.73 -14.81
CA TYR A 90 4.35 11.51 -14.59
C TYR A 90 5.20 12.67 -15.14
N ASP A 91 5.23 12.87 -16.47
CA ASP A 91 6.17 13.82 -17.09
C ASP A 91 5.93 15.26 -16.62
N TRP A 92 4.67 15.69 -16.49
CA TRP A 92 4.33 17.01 -15.97
C TRP A 92 4.20 17.03 -14.44
N LEU A 93 3.27 16.28 -13.87
CA LEU A 93 2.94 16.40 -12.45
C LEU A 93 4.06 15.88 -11.55
N ALA A 94 4.57 14.66 -11.78
CA ALA A 94 5.61 14.07 -10.94
C ALA A 94 7.00 14.69 -11.15
N LEU A 95 7.43 14.94 -12.38
CA LEU A 95 8.78 15.45 -12.64
C LEU A 95 8.90 16.97 -12.56
N SER A 96 7.86 17.72 -12.94
CA SER A 96 7.94 19.18 -12.99
C SER A 96 7.37 19.84 -11.73
N MET A 97 6.28 19.32 -11.14
CA MET A 97 5.60 19.96 -10.01
C MET A 97 6.02 19.42 -8.65
N ALA A 98 6.72 18.28 -8.57
CA ALA A 98 7.24 17.77 -7.31
C ALA A 98 8.18 18.78 -6.65
N GLY A 99 7.97 19.00 -5.34
CA GLY A 99 8.72 20.01 -4.58
C GLY A 99 8.30 21.46 -4.82
N GLN A 100 7.47 21.77 -5.82
CA GLN A 100 6.89 23.11 -6.02
C GLN A 100 5.56 23.30 -5.29
N VAL A 101 4.80 22.22 -5.13
CA VAL A 101 3.47 22.24 -4.52
C VAL A 101 3.48 21.44 -3.23
N ASP A 102 3.34 22.14 -2.10
CA ASP A 102 3.43 21.50 -0.79
C ASP A 102 2.15 21.48 0.03
N ALA A 103 1.26 22.45 -0.18
CA ALA A 103 0.01 22.51 0.55
C ALA A 103 -0.82 21.23 0.29
N PRO A 104 -1.22 20.47 1.33
CA PRO A 104 -1.97 19.22 1.16
C PRO A 104 -3.22 19.38 0.30
N LEU A 105 -3.91 20.52 0.43
CA LEU A 105 -5.08 20.85 -0.38
C LEU A 105 -4.72 21.05 -1.87
N ALA A 106 -3.57 21.67 -2.17
CA ALA A 106 -3.12 21.86 -3.54
C ALA A 106 -2.66 20.54 -4.17
N VAL A 107 -1.95 19.70 -3.40
CA VAL A 107 -1.60 18.33 -3.82
C VAL A 107 -2.86 17.53 -4.13
N PHE A 108 -3.85 17.55 -3.24
CA PHE A 108 -5.14 16.91 -3.46
C PHE A 108 -5.83 17.46 -4.71
N ALA A 109 -5.89 18.78 -4.88
CA ALA A 109 -6.56 19.41 -6.02
C ALA A 109 -5.93 19.01 -7.35
N LEU A 110 -4.59 18.92 -7.43
CA LEU A 110 -3.87 18.49 -8.63
C LEU A 110 -4.04 16.99 -8.90
N CYS A 111 -3.94 16.15 -7.88
CA CYS A 111 -4.24 14.72 -8.01
C CYS A 111 -5.69 14.49 -8.46
N PHE A 112 -6.63 15.24 -7.88
CA PHE A 112 -8.04 15.20 -8.26
C PHE A 112 -8.25 15.69 -9.69
N ALA A 113 -7.64 16.79 -10.10
CA ALA A 113 -7.72 17.28 -11.48
C ALA A 113 -7.21 16.23 -12.49
N GLY A 114 -6.13 15.53 -12.17
CA GLY A 114 -5.57 14.47 -13.01
C GLY A 114 -6.42 13.21 -13.10
N LEU A 115 -7.14 12.87 -12.02
CA LEU A 115 -7.96 11.66 -11.95
C LEU A 115 -9.44 11.90 -12.21
N ALA A 116 -9.92 13.14 -12.18
CA ALA A 116 -11.34 13.48 -12.21
C ALA A 116 -12.04 12.88 -13.43
N VAL A 117 -11.46 13.03 -14.62
CA VAL A 117 -12.06 12.53 -15.87
C VAL A 117 -12.15 10.99 -15.86
N PRO A 118 -11.05 10.21 -15.75
CA PRO A 118 -11.16 8.76 -15.80
C PRO A 118 -12.05 8.19 -14.69
N THR A 119 -11.91 8.69 -13.46
CA THR A 119 -12.68 8.16 -12.33
C THR A 119 -14.16 8.52 -12.38
N THR A 120 -14.52 9.68 -12.92
CA THR A 120 -15.93 10.03 -13.19
C THR A 120 -16.53 9.10 -14.25
N LEU A 121 -15.78 8.76 -15.30
CA LEU A 121 -16.26 7.80 -16.30
C LEU A 121 -16.46 6.41 -15.70
N MET A 122 -15.48 5.92 -14.92
CA MET A 122 -15.57 4.64 -14.20
C MET A 122 -16.78 4.60 -13.24
N GLY A 123 -17.07 5.70 -12.56
CA GLY A 123 -18.20 5.81 -11.65
C GLY A 123 -19.55 5.77 -12.38
N ALA A 124 -19.63 6.34 -13.59
CA ALA A 124 -20.85 6.38 -14.39
C ALA A 124 -21.20 5.05 -15.07
N SER A 125 -20.22 4.16 -15.26
CA SER A 125 -20.39 2.89 -15.99
C SER A 125 -21.47 1.99 -15.39
N LEU A 126 -21.50 1.78 -14.06
CA LEU A 126 -22.46 0.87 -13.42
C LEU A 126 -23.92 1.36 -13.51
N PRO A 127 -24.27 2.63 -13.21
CA PRO A 127 -25.63 3.14 -13.39
C PRO A 127 -26.13 3.00 -14.84
N LEU A 128 -25.28 3.35 -15.82
CA LEU A 128 -25.61 3.24 -17.25
C LEU A 128 -25.83 1.79 -17.67
N LEU A 129 -24.94 0.88 -17.27
CA LEU A 129 -25.05 -0.54 -17.57
C LEU A 129 -26.28 -1.16 -16.89
N SER A 130 -26.56 -0.78 -15.65
CA SER A 130 -27.72 -1.25 -14.88
C SER A 130 -29.04 -0.86 -15.57
N ARG A 131 -29.15 0.37 -16.07
CA ARG A 131 -30.29 0.82 -16.88
C ARG A 131 -30.42 0.02 -18.17
N ALA A 132 -29.32 -0.29 -18.84
CA ALA A 132 -29.32 -1.05 -20.09
C ALA A 132 -29.89 -2.48 -19.91
N VAL A 133 -29.74 -3.08 -18.72
CA VAL A 133 -30.16 -4.46 -18.43
C VAL A 133 -31.47 -4.59 -17.64
N ALA A 134 -32.05 -3.46 -17.20
CA ALA A 134 -33.26 -3.37 -16.40
C ALA A 134 -34.54 -3.64 -17.22
N THR A 135 -34.81 -4.91 -17.52
CA THR A 135 -35.96 -5.33 -18.33
C THR A 135 -37.17 -5.82 -17.51
N SER A 136 -36.99 -6.22 -16.25
CA SER A 136 -38.04 -6.75 -15.37
C SER A 136 -37.66 -6.52 -13.91
N LEU A 137 -38.63 -6.12 -13.08
CA LEU A 137 -38.43 -5.84 -11.65
C LEU A 137 -38.00 -7.06 -10.85
N ASP A 138 -38.53 -8.24 -11.17
CA ASP A 138 -38.23 -9.46 -10.43
C ASP A 138 -36.77 -9.90 -10.58
N THR A 139 -36.13 -9.50 -11.69
CA THR A 139 -34.78 -9.94 -12.04
C THR A 139 -33.73 -8.82 -12.01
N VAL A 140 -34.14 -7.56 -11.80
CA VAL A 140 -33.23 -6.41 -11.89
C VAL A 140 -32.14 -6.46 -10.82
N ALA A 141 -32.50 -6.75 -9.57
CA ALA A 141 -31.54 -6.84 -8.46
C ALA A 141 -30.54 -8.00 -8.66
N GLU A 142 -31.01 -9.17 -9.12
CA GLU A 142 -30.17 -10.32 -9.47
C GLU A 142 -29.16 -9.96 -10.58
N ARG A 143 -29.62 -9.30 -11.64
CA ARG A 143 -28.76 -8.92 -12.78
C ARG A 143 -27.70 -7.89 -12.39
N ILE A 144 -28.09 -6.85 -11.63
CA ILE A 144 -27.17 -5.82 -11.15
C ILE A 144 -26.13 -6.44 -10.22
N GLY A 145 -26.56 -7.23 -9.22
CA GLY A 145 -25.66 -7.91 -8.30
C GLY A 145 -24.68 -8.86 -9.00
N ARG A 146 -25.14 -9.60 -10.01
CA ARG A 146 -24.28 -10.48 -10.81
C ARG A 146 -23.27 -9.71 -11.66
N LEU A 147 -23.68 -8.61 -12.30
CA LEU A 147 -22.77 -7.78 -13.11
C LEU A 147 -21.73 -7.12 -12.23
N TYR A 148 -22.13 -6.47 -11.13
CA TYR A 148 -21.20 -5.84 -10.21
C TYR A 148 -20.27 -6.86 -9.57
N GLY A 149 -20.76 -8.05 -9.18
CA GLY A 149 -19.91 -9.14 -8.69
C GLY A 149 -18.87 -9.60 -9.72
N LEU A 150 -19.21 -9.66 -11.02
CA LEU A 150 -18.24 -9.97 -12.07
C LEU A 150 -17.21 -8.86 -12.28
N ASN A 151 -17.61 -7.59 -12.16
CA ASN A 151 -16.70 -6.46 -12.20
C ASN A 151 -15.72 -6.50 -11.02
N THR A 152 -16.21 -6.76 -9.80
CA THR A 152 -15.37 -6.91 -8.60
C THR A 152 -14.43 -8.12 -8.70
N LEU A 153 -14.88 -9.24 -9.29
CA LEU A 153 -13.99 -10.38 -9.59
C LEU A 153 -12.90 -10.00 -10.60
N GLY A 154 -13.26 -9.24 -11.64
CA GLY A 154 -12.30 -8.70 -12.61
C GLY A 154 -11.29 -7.79 -11.93
N ALA A 155 -11.75 -6.89 -11.07
CA ALA A 155 -10.95 -6.01 -10.24
C ALA A 155 -9.98 -6.77 -9.33
N GLY A 156 -10.44 -7.81 -8.64
CA GLY A 156 -9.58 -8.66 -7.80
C GLY A 156 -8.50 -9.40 -8.60
N LEU A 157 -8.83 -9.91 -9.79
CA LEU A 157 -7.82 -10.49 -10.68
C LEU A 157 -6.89 -9.43 -11.28
N GLY A 158 -7.39 -8.23 -11.58
CA GLY A 158 -6.60 -7.09 -12.04
C GLY A 158 -5.58 -6.65 -10.99
N ALA A 159 -5.99 -6.58 -9.73
CA ALA A 159 -5.08 -6.29 -8.62
C ALA A 159 -4.02 -7.39 -8.44
N LEU A 160 -4.44 -8.65 -8.40
CA LEU A 160 -3.55 -9.79 -8.18
C LEU A 160 -2.56 -9.97 -9.34
N LEU A 161 -3.05 -10.14 -10.57
CA LEU A 161 -2.21 -10.34 -11.75
C LEU A 161 -1.45 -9.07 -12.14
N GLY A 162 -2.04 -7.90 -11.89
CA GLY A 162 -1.36 -6.61 -12.07
C GLY A 162 -0.08 -6.54 -11.25
N GLY A 163 -0.19 -6.74 -9.94
CA GLY A 163 0.96 -6.69 -9.04
C GLY A 163 1.94 -7.85 -9.19
N TRP A 164 1.46 -9.07 -9.45
CA TRP A 164 2.32 -10.26 -9.55
C TRP A 164 2.94 -10.50 -10.91
N LEU A 165 2.32 -10.05 -12.00
CA LEU A 165 2.74 -10.40 -13.35
C LEU A 165 2.91 -9.16 -14.23
N VAL A 166 1.93 -8.27 -14.30
CA VAL A 166 1.96 -7.20 -15.30
C VAL A 166 3.06 -6.19 -14.99
N LEU A 167 3.04 -5.57 -13.80
CA LEU A 167 3.95 -4.48 -13.46
C LEU A 167 5.43 -4.93 -13.50
N GLY A 168 5.73 -6.10 -12.94
CA GLY A 168 7.09 -6.64 -12.91
C GLY A 168 7.65 -7.10 -14.25
N ASN A 169 6.80 -7.44 -15.23
CA ASN A 169 7.28 -7.90 -16.54
C ASN A 169 7.35 -6.78 -17.58
N VAL A 170 6.41 -5.84 -17.58
CA VAL A 170 6.30 -4.83 -18.64
C VAL A 170 6.45 -3.38 -18.18
N GLY A 171 6.49 -3.11 -16.87
CA GLY A 171 6.54 -1.75 -16.33
C GLY A 171 5.20 -1.01 -16.40
N PHE A 172 5.18 0.23 -15.92
CA PHE A 172 3.94 1.00 -15.69
C PHE A 172 3.27 1.46 -16.99
N GLU A 173 4.03 1.88 -17.99
CA GLU A 173 3.48 2.40 -19.25
C GLU A 173 2.79 1.32 -20.08
N ALA A 174 3.44 0.16 -20.28
CA ALA A 174 2.83 -0.96 -20.98
C ALA A 174 1.66 -1.57 -20.21
N ALA A 175 1.66 -1.51 -18.87
CA ALA A 175 0.51 -1.91 -18.06
C ALA A 175 -0.72 -1.03 -18.34
N LEU A 176 -0.54 0.29 -18.49
CA LEU A 176 -1.63 1.20 -18.89
C LEU A 176 -2.11 0.92 -20.32
N GLY A 177 -1.20 0.62 -21.25
CA GLY A 177 -1.56 0.18 -22.60
C GLY A 177 -2.39 -1.11 -22.61
N PHE A 178 -2.03 -2.07 -21.75
CA PHE A 178 -2.80 -3.31 -21.57
C PHE A 178 -4.19 -3.04 -20.97
N ALA A 179 -4.28 -2.18 -19.95
CA ALA A 179 -5.57 -1.76 -19.39
C ALA A 179 -6.45 -1.09 -20.45
N ALA A 180 -5.90 -0.17 -21.26
CA ALA A 180 -6.62 0.48 -22.34
C ALA A 180 -7.16 -0.51 -23.38
N ALA A 181 -6.38 -1.55 -23.72
CA ALA A 181 -6.84 -2.60 -24.63
C ALA A 181 -8.05 -3.39 -24.07
N LEU A 182 -8.05 -3.67 -22.77
CA LEU A 182 -9.16 -4.34 -22.09
C LEU A 182 -10.43 -3.47 -22.07
N GLU A 183 -10.29 -2.17 -21.83
CA GLU A 183 -11.41 -1.22 -21.86
C GLU A 183 -12.03 -1.09 -23.26
N LEU A 184 -11.19 -0.97 -24.30
CA LEU A 184 -11.65 -0.96 -25.69
C LEU A 184 -12.33 -2.28 -26.07
N GLY A 185 -11.81 -3.41 -25.58
CA GLY A 185 -12.43 -4.73 -25.72
C GLY A 185 -13.81 -4.81 -25.04
N ALA A 186 -13.94 -4.27 -23.83
CA ALA A 186 -15.20 -4.19 -23.10
C ALA A 186 -16.24 -3.33 -23.85
N ALA A 187 -15.82 -2.16 -24.35
CA ALA A 187 -16.65 -1.29 -25.17
C ALA A 187 -17.14 -2.00 -26.44
N ALA A 188 -16.22 -2.62 -27.20
CA ALA A 188 -16.55 -3.34 -28.42
C ALA A 188 -17.55 -4.48 -28.18
N LEU A 189 -17.32 -5.26 -27.11
CA LEU A 189 -18.19 -6.38 -26.74
C LEU A 189 -19.59 -5.90 -26.34
N ALA A 190 -19.69 -4.78 -25.60
CA ALA A 190 -20.96 -4.15 -25.27
C ALA A 190 -21.71 -3.70 -26.54
N LEU A 191 -21.02 -3.04 -27.48
CA LEU A 191 -21.63 -2.55 -28.73
C LEU A 191 -22.21 -3.68 -29.59
N THR A 192 -21.71 -4.92 -29.50
CA THR A 192 -22.32 -6.08 -30.20
C THR A 192 -23.77 -6.36 -29.81
N LEU A 193 -24.24 -5.83 -28.67
CA LEU A 193 -25.60 -6.02 -28.16
C LEU A 193 -26.55 -4.85 -28.51
N LEU A 194 -26.01 -3.77 -29.06
CA LEU A 194 -26.77 -2.59 -29.43
C LEU A 194 -27.88 -2.87 -30.45
N PRO A 195 -27.67 -3.71 -31.50
CA PRO A 195 -28.73 -4.04 -32.46
C PRO A 195 -29.93 -4.74 -31.79
N SER A 196 -29.68 -5.70 -30.90
CA SER A 196 -30.72 -6.45 -30.19
C SER A 196 -31.54 -5.54 -29.27
N LEU A 197 -30.90 -4.62 -28.55
CA LEU A 197 -31.61 -3.66 -27.70
C LEU A 197 -32.44 -2.64 -28.50
N ARG A 198 -31.96 -2.22 -29.68
CA ARG A 198 -32.72 -1.34 -30.58
C ARG A 198 -33.98 -2.05 -31.11
N ALA A 199 -33.85 -3.32 -31.51
CA ALA A 199 -34.98 -4.12 -31.97
C ALA A 199 -36.04 -4.37 -30.88
N SER A 200 -35.62 -4.55 -29.62
CA SER A 200 -36.55 -4.66 -28.49
C SER A 200 -37.24 -3.34 -28.12
N ALA A 201 -36.61 -2.19 -28.37
CA ALA A 201 -37.19 -0.88 -28.07
C ALA A 201 -38.33 -0.48 -29.05
N THR A 202 -38.31 -1.01 -30.27
CA THR A 202 -39.39 -0.82 -31.27
C THR A 202 -40.65 -1.63 -30.96
N ALA A 203 -40.57 -2.65 -30.10
CA ALA A 203 -41.74 -3.35 -29.57
C ALA A 203 -42.29 -2.55 -28.39
N ALA A 204 -43.23 -1.62 -28.64
CA ALA A 204 -43.80 -0.76 -27.61
C ALA A 204 -44.39 -1.59 -26.45
N PRO A 205 -44.04 -1.32 -25.18
CA PRO A 205 -44.74 -1.91 -24.05
C PRO A 205 -46.16 -1.34 -23.98
N ARG A 206 -47.16 -2.21 -23.76
CA ARG A 206 -48.49 -1.79 -23.31
C ARG A 206 -48.34 -1.02 -22.00
N PRO A 207 -49.00 0.13 -21.81
CA PRO A 207 -48.94 0.87 -20.56
C PRO A 207 -49.56 -0.01 -19.46
N VAL A 208 -48.72 -0.53 -18.57
CA VAL A 208 -49.16 -1.15 -17.33
C VAL A 208 -49.52 0.00 -16.40
N ALA A 209 -50.75 0.00 -15.88
CA ALA A 209 -51.24 1.01 -14.96
C ALA A 209 -50.23 1.18 -13.81
N ALA A 210 -49.92 2.42 -13.46
CA ALA A 210 -49.07 2.73 -12.32
C ALA A 210 -49.76 2.20 -11.05
N GLU A 211 -49.26 1.08 -10.52
CA GLU A 211 -49.65 0.66 -9.18
C GLU A 211 -49.27 1.77 -8.19
N PRO A 212 -50.16 2.10 -7.22
CA PRO A 212 -49.88 3.11 -6.23
C PRO A 212 -48.56 2.79 -5.53
N ALA A 213 -47.72 3.82 -5.33
CA ALA A 213 -46.43 3.70 -4.67
C ALA A 213 -46.60 2.97 -3.33
N THR A 214 -46.27 1.68 -3.31
CA THR A 214 -46.38 0.86 -2.12
C THR A 214 -45.45 1.43 -1.05
N ALA A 215 -45.92 1.46 0.19
CA ALA A 215 -45.11 1.85 1.34
C ALA A 215 -43.78 1.08 1.30
N ALA A 216 -42.66 1.78 1.51
CA ALA A 216 -41.31 1.24 1.50
C ALA A 216 -41.17 -0.01 2.41
N PRO A 217 -41.28 -1.24 1.89
CA PRO A 217 -41.53 -2.41 2.75
C PRO A 217 -40.31 -2.74 3.62
N PHE A 218 -39.12 -2.38 3.14
CA PHE A 218 -37.83 -2.62 3.80
C PHE A 218 -37.13 -1.32 4.21
N GLY A 219 -37.86 -0.19 4.32
CA GLY A 219 -37.30 1.13 4.61
C GLY A 219 -36.92 1.95 3.37
N GLY A 220 -36.70 3.25 3.55
CA GLY A 220 -36.41 4.19 2.45
C GLY A 220 -35.00 4.09 1.90
N LEU A 221 -34.77 4.66 0.71
CA LEU A 221 -33.44 4.76 0.08
C LEU A 221 -32.39 5.42 1.00
N PRO A 222 -32.68 6.51 1.75
CA PRO A 222 -31.69 7.13 2.64
C PRO A 222 -31.19 6.18 3.74
N LEU A 223 -32.07 5.32 4.28
CA LEU A 223 -31.68 4.32 5.28
C LEU A 223 -30.66 3.34 4.69
N TRP A 224 -30.95 2.80 3.51
CA TRP A 224 -30.05 1.85 2.85
C TRP A 224 -28.73 2.50 2.42
N CYS A 225 -28.75 3.77 2.00
CA CYS A 225 -27.52 4.52 1.78
C CYS A 225 -26.69 4.63 3.07
N GLY A 226 -27.31 4.97 4.21
CA GLY A 226 -26.61 5.00 5.50
C GLY A 226 -26.04 3.64 5.94
N LEU A 227 -26.78 2.55 5.74
CA LEU A 227 -26.32 1.19 6.05
C LEU A 227 -25.17 0.76 5.14
N VAL A 228 -25.25 1.04 3.84
CA VAL A 228 -24.20 0.71 2.87
C VAL A 228 -22.96 1.58 3.09
N PHE A 229 -23.12 2.85 3.46
CA PHE A 229 -22.01 3.71 3.87
C PHE A 229 -21.25 3.12 5.07
N LEU A 230 -21.96 2.72 6.12
CA LEU A 230 -21.32 2.16 7.31
C LEU A 230 -20.71 0.77 7.04
N SER A 231 -21.36 -0.04 6.21
CA SER A 231 -20.82 -1.31 5.72
C SER A 231 -19.51 -1.07 4.95
N GLY A 232 -19.49 -0.14 3.99
CA GLY A 232 -18.30 0.24 3.24
C GLY A 232 -17.15 0.74 4.12
N TYR A 233 -17.47 1.55 5.14
CA TYR A 233 -16.48 1.98 6.13
C TYR A 233 -15.83 0.77 6.83
N VAL A 234 -16.65 -0.15 7.36
CA VAL A 234 -16.16 -1.32 8.09
C VAL A 234 -15.34 -2.24 7.18
N ILE A 235 -15.78 -2.42 5.93
CA ILE A 235 -15.09 -3.24 4.92
C ILE A 235 -13.67 -2.74 4.70
N VAL A 236 -13.51 -1.46 4.33
CA VAL A 236 -12.20 -0.90 4.00
C VAL A 236 -11.33 -0.74 5.24
N ALA A 237 -11.92 -0.46 6.40
CA ALA A 237 -11.18 -0.42 7.65
C ALA A 237 -10.59 -1.80 8.02
N LEU A 238 -11.36 -2.89 7.84
CA LEU A 238 -10.87 -4.25 8.00
C LEU A 238 -9.76 -4.57 7.00
N GLU A 239 -9.91 -4.15 5.75
CA GLU A 239 -8.87 -4.30 4.72
C GLU A 239 -7.55 -3.67 5.14
N ILE A 240 -7.57 -2.43 5.63
CA ILE A 240 -6.38 -1.74 6.12
C ILE A 240 -5.74 -2.48 7.29
N VAL A 241 -6.56 -2.97 8.24
CA VAL A 241 -6.06 -3.78 9.36
C VAL A 241 -5.42 -5.07 8.84
N TRP A 242 -6.06 -5.80 7.92
CA TRP A 242 -5.50 -7.02 7.36
C TRP A 242 -4.19 -6.79 6.61
N VAL A 243 -4.08 -5.74 5.78
CA VAL A 243 -2.83 -5.38 5.10
C VAL A 243 -1.73 -5.12 6.12
N ARG A 244 -2.04 -4.43 7.23
CA ARG A 244 -1.07 -4.15 8.29
C ARG A 244 -0.61 -5.42 9.02
N LEU A 245 -1.55 -6.30 9.35
CA LEU A 245 -1.27 -7.55 10.06
C LEU A 245 -0.51 -8.56 9.20
N LEU A 246 -0.97 -8.79 7.97
CA LEU A 246 -0.29 -9.66 7.01
C LEU A 246 1.02 -9.03 6.52
N GLY A 247 1.12 -7.70 6.56
CA GLY A 247 2.35 -6.92 6.39
C GLY A 247 3.44 -7.29 7.36
N GLN A 248 3.08 -7.41 8.63
CA GLN A 248 4.01 -7.84 9.65
C GLN A 248 4.50 -9.28 9.42
N VAL A 249 3.59 -10.19 9.05
CA VAL A 249 3.90 -11.61 8.87
C VAL A 249 4.65 -11.89 7.57
N GLY A 250 4.27 -11.18 6.50
CA GLY A 250 4.81 -11.31 5.15
C GLY A 250 5.96 -10.36 4.86
N GLN A 251 6.31 -9.44 5.77
CA GLN A 251 7.36 -8.42 5.62
C GLN A 251 7.14 -7.53 4.38
N PHE A 252 6.05 -6.74 4.34
CA PHE A 252 5.73 -5.64 3.39
C PHE A 252 6.48 -5.56 2.03
N HIS A 253 6.64 -6.67 1.32
CA HIS A 253 7.23 -6.72 -0.01
C HIS A 253 6.21 -6.29 -1.07
N ALA A 254 6.68 -5.98 -2.28
CA ALA A 254 5.84 -5.45 -3.37
C ALA A 254 4.57 -6.28 -3.68
N TYR A 255 4.66 -7.60 -3.55
CA TYR A 255 3.56 -8.53 -3.85
C TYR A 255 2.49 -8.70 -2.76
N LEU A 256 2.73 -8.19 -1.54
CA LEU A 256 1.82 -8.43 -0.42
C LEU A 256 0.49 -7.70 -0.62
N PHE A 257 0.54 -6.39 -0.88
CA PHE A 257 -0.66 -5.59 -1.07
C PHE A 257 -1.54 -6.13 -2.21
N PRO A 258 -1.00 -6.44 -3.42
CA PRO A 258 -1.74 -7.13 -4.47
C PRO A 258 -2.39 -8.45 -4.05
N THR A 259 -1.72 -9.21 -3.17
CA THR A 259 -2.24 -10.49 -2.68
C THR A 259 -3.43 -10.29 -1.75
N VAL A 260 -3.31 -9.40 -0.77
CA VAL A 260 -4.41 -9.13 0.19
C VAL A 260 -5.60 -8.50 -0.53
N LEU A 261 -5.36 -7.45 -1.33
CA LEU A 261 -6.40 -6.78 -2.12
C LEU A 261 -7.06 -7.75 -3.12
N GLY A 262 -6.27 -8.56 -3.82
CA GLY A 262 -6.77 -9.53 -4.79
C GLY A 262 -7.66 -10.59 -4.13
N VAL A 263 -7.21 -11.20 -3.03
CA VAL A 263 -8.01 -12.16 -2.25
C VAL A 263 -9.29 -11.52 -1.74
N PHE A 264 -9.18 -10.31 -1.18
CA PHE A 264 -10.31 -9.56 -0.65
C PHE A 264 -11.38 -9.33 -1.72
N LEU A 265 -11.01 -8.72 -2.86
CA LEU A 265 -11.94 -8.41 -3.95
C LEU A 265 -12.48 -9.68 -4.64
N LEU A 266 -11.68 -10.72 -4.79
CA LEU A 266 -12.14 -11.98 -5.37
C LEU A 266 -13.20 -12.64 -4.48
N ALA A 267 -12.97 -12.66 -3.17
CA ALA A 267 -13.93 -13.17 -2.22
C ALA A 267 -15.19 -12.30 -2.16
N ASP A 268 -15.05 -10.98 -2.11
CA ASP A 268 -16.16 -10.01 -2.10
C ASP A 268 -17.04 -10.16 -3.35
N GLY A 269 -16.44 -10.17 -4.54
CA GLY A 269 -17.14 -10.36 -5.81
C GLY A 269 -17.81 -11.74 -5.92
N ALA A 270 -17.17 -12.80 -5.40
CA ALA A 270 -17.75 -14.13 -5.34
C ALA A 270 -18.96 -14.19 -4.40
N GLY A 271 -18.87 -13.53 -3.23
CA GLY A 271 -19.96 -13.38 -2.27
C GLY A 271 -21.16 -12.68 -2.88
N MET A 272 -20.91 -11.57 -3.58
CA MET A 272 -21.93 -10.82 -4.29
C MET A 272 -22.61 -11.63 -5.40
N ALA A 273 -21.83 -12.34 -6.21
CA ALA A 273 -22.35 -13.21 -7.27
C ALA A 273 -23.14 -14.41 -6.71
N MET A 274 -22.76 -14.94 -5.54
CA MET A 274 -23.51 -15.97 -4.84
C MET A 274 -24.84 -15.43 -4.30
N ALA A 275 -24.80 -14.30 -3.60
CA ALA A 275 -25.99 -13.65 -3.05
C ALA A 275 -26.98 -13.31 -4.17
N ALA A 276 -26.51 -12.81 -5.31
CA ALA A 276 -27.34 -12.53 -6.48
C ALA A 276 -28.15 -13.77 -6.95
N ARG A 277 -27.56 -14.98 -6.90
CA ARG A 277 -28.25 -16.23 -7.28
C ARG A 277 -29.32 -16.64 -6.27
N THR A 278 -29.13 -16.33 -4.99
CA THR A 278 -30.06 -16.71 -3.93
C THR A 278 -31.15 -15.66 -3.70
N LEU A 279 -31.04 -14.45 -4.26
CA LEU A 279 -31.99 -13.34 -4.10
C LEU A 279 -33.45 -13.71 -4.36
N ARG A 280 -33.74 -14.62 -5.29
CA ARG A 280 -35.12 -15.06 -5.58
C ARG A 280 -35.79 -15.76 -4.41
N ARG A 281 -35.00 -16.36 -3.51
CA ARG A 281 -35.48 -17.06 -2.30
C ARG A 281 -35.57 -16.12 -1.09
N VAL A 282 -35.15 -14.86 -1.24
CA VAL A 282 -35.10 -13.87 -0.17
C VAL A 282 -36.28 -12.90 -0.34
N GLU A 283 -37.31 -13.10 0.47
CA GLU A 283 -38.47 -12.20 0.54
C GLU A 283 -38.10 -10.89 1.24
N ASP A 284 -37.49 -10.98 2.43
CA ASP A 284 -36.97 -9.83 3.18
C ASP A 284 -35.42 -9.82 3.18
N PRO A 285 -34.78 -8.82 2.55
CA PRO A 285 -33.32 -8.75 2.47
C PRO A 285 -32.64 -8.27 3.77
N ARG A 286 -33.39 -7.73 4.75
CA ARG A 286 -32.79 -7.13 5.97
C ARG A 286 -32.05 -8.17 6.82
N PRO A 287 -32.63 -9.32 7.19
CA PRO A 287 -31.92 -10.32 7.99
C PRO A 287 -30.64 -10.82 7.31
N ALA A 288 -30.71 -11.04 6.00
CA ALA A 288 -29.57 -11.52 5.23
C ALA A 288 -28.43 -10.47 5.19
N PHE A 289 -28.77 -9.19 5.04
CA PHE A 289 -27.79 -8.10 5.10
C PHE A 289 -27.08 -8.01 6.46
N PHE A 290 -27.84 -7.94 7.55
CA PHE A 290 -27.26 -7.80 8.89
C PHE A 290 -26.49 -9.05 9.32
N ALA A 291 -26.99 -10.24 8.99
CA ALA A 291 -26.28 -11.49 9.25
C ALA A 291 -24.97 -11.58 8.47
N ALA A 292 -24.97 -11.23 7.18
CA ALA A 292 -23.76 -11.22 6.35
C ALA A 292 -22.69 -10.25 6.88
N GLN A 293 -23.07 -9.01 7.17
CA GLN A 293 -22.16 -8.00 7.72
C GLN A 293 -21.63 -8.40 9.10
N GLY A 294 -22.52 -8.80 10.01
CA GLY A 294 -22.14 -9.17 11.38
C GLY A 294 -21.30 -10.44 11.43
N ALA A 295 -21.68 -11.49 10.69
CA ALA A 295 -20.91 -12.72 10.63
C ALA A 295 -19.54 -12.51 9.98
N GLY A 296 -19.47 -11.68 8.93
CA GLY A 296 -18.21 -11.29 8.31
C GLY A 296 -17.24 -10.64 9.29
N PHE A 297 -17.70 -9.63 10.05
CA PHE A 297 -16.85 -8.98 11.05
C PHE A 297 -16.45 -9.92 12.19
N VAL A 298 -17.39 -10.66 12.77
CA VAL A 298 -17.11 -11.59 13.88
C VAL A 298 -16.09 -12.65 13.44
N LEU A 299 -16.24 -13.18 12.23
CA LEU A 299 -15.29 -14.13 11.65
C LEU A 299 -13.92 -13.48 11.40
N ALA A 300 -13.88 -12.23 10.91
CA ALA A 300 -12.63 -11.49 10.75
C ALA A 300 -11.87 -11.37 12.07
N ALA A 301 -12.55 -10.93 13.13
CA ALA A 301 -11.96 -10.77 14.46
C ALA A 301 -11.50 -12.12 15.03
N ALA A 302 -12.30 -13.17 14.85
CA ALA A 302 -11.96 -14.52 15.30
C ALA A 302 -10.72 -15.08 14.57
N LEU A 303 -10.62 -14.89 13.25
CA LEU A 303 -9.48 -15.36 12.45
C LEU A 303 -8.20 -14.58 12.76
N VAL A 304 -8.30 -13.27 13.00
CA VAL A 304 -7.16 -12.47 13.50
C VAL A 304 -6.70 -12.95 14.86
N GLY A 305 -7.64 -13.19 15.79
CA GLY A 305 -7.33 -13.76 17.10
C GLY A 305 -6.70 -15.16 17.02
N ALA A 306 -7.22 -16.01 16.14
CA ALA A 306 -6.69 -17.35 15.91
C ALA A 306 -5.27 -17.30 15.32
N LEU A 307 -5.02 -16.44 14.33
CA LEU A 307 -3.68 -16.22 13.78
C LEU A 307 -2.72 -15.73 14.87
N TRP A 308 -3.13 -14.75 15.67
CA TRP A 308 -2.32 -14.19 16.76
C TRP A 308 -1.96 -15.24 17.84
N LEU A 309 -2.91 -16.11 18.19
CA LEU A 309 -2.68 -17.21 19.12
C LEU A 309 -1.75 -18.28 18.53
N ALA A 310 -1.94 -18.62 17.26
CA ALA A 310 -1.25 -19.72 16.59
C ALA A 310 0.15 -19.35 16.08
N LEU A 311 0.43 -18.07 15.78
CA LEU A 311 1.68 -17.61 15.18
C LEU A 311 2.96 -18.06 15.92
N PRO A 312 3.02 -18.09 17.27
CA PRO A 312 4.21 -18.57 17.97
C PRO A 312 4.42 -20.09 17.91
N HIS A 313 3.45 -20.86 17.42
CA HIS A 313 3.47 -22.32 17.45
C HIS A 313 3.76 -22.90 16.06
N TRP A 314 4.43 -24.05 16.03
CA TRP A 314 4.68 -24.78 14.78
C TRP A 314 3.34 -25.19 14.11
N PRO A 315 3.20 -25.07 12.78
CA PRO A 315 4.21 -24.63 11.81
C PRO A 315 4.26 -23.11 11.59
N LEU A 316 3.32 -22.34 12.12
CA LEU A 316 3.25 -20.88 11.89
C LEU A 316 4.38 -20.09 12.54
N SER A 317 5.11 -20.65 13.51
CA SER A 317 6.34 -20.06 14.04
C SER A 317 7.41 -19.90 12.95
N LEU A 318 7.34 -20.70 11.88
CA LEU A 318 8.14 -20.49 10.68
C LEU A 318 7.88 -19.16 10.02
N MET A 319 6.76 -18.48 10.32
CA MET A 319 6.35 -17.15 9.84
C MET A 319 6.70 -16.01 10.82
N SER A 320 7.43 -16.28 11.91
CA SER A 320 7.95 -15.26 12.84
C SER A 320 8.78 -14.17 12.13
N VAL A 321 8.73 -12.93 12.61
CA VAL A 321 9.50 -11.78 12.09
C VAL A 321 11.02 -12.01 11.99
N ASP A 322 11.56 -13.01 12.70
CA ASP A 322 12.98 -13.35 12.70
C ASP A 322 13.48 -14.00 11.42
N ASN A 323 12.60 -14.58 10.61
CA ASN A 323 13.02 -15.25 9.37
C ASN A 323 12.60 -14.44 8.14
N SER A 324 13.44 -14.49 7.11
CA SER A 324 13.16 -13.84 5.82
C SER A 324 11.95 -14.47 5.11
N ARG A 325 11.15 -13.63 4.45
CA ARG A 325 9.90 -13.99 3.76
C ARG A 325 9.93 -13.91 2.24
N PHE A 326 11.12 -13.80 1.65
CA PHE A 326 11.25 -13.67 0.20
C PHE A 326 11.34 -15.00 -0.55
N SER A 327 11.35 -16.14 0.15
CA SER A 327 11.30 -17.45 -0.51
C SER A 327 9.90 -17.73 -1.08
N ALA A 328 9.83 -18.49 -2.17
CA ALA A 328 8.56 -18.87 -2.79
C ALA A 328 7.62 -19.59 -1.79
N LEU A 329 8.16 -20.41 -0.89
CA LEU A 329 7.39 -21.08 0.16
C LEU A 329 6.80 -20.09 1.19
N ALA A 330 7.58 -19.11 1.64
CA ALA A 330 7.12 -18.10 2.60
C ALA A 330 6.10 -17.15 1.96
N MET A 331 6.32 -16.73 0.72
CA MET A 331 5.36 -15.94 -0.05
C MET A 331 4.07 -16.73 -0.30
N GLY A 332 4.17 -18.01 -0.65
CA GLY A 332 3.02 -18.90 -0.80
C GLY A 332 2.24 -19.11 0.49
N THR A 333 2.94 -19.22 1.63
CA THR A 333 2.32 -19.34 2.95
C THR A 333 1.62 -18.04 3.34
N THR A 334 2.22 -16.89 3.06
CA THR A 334 1.60 -15.57 3.27
C THR A 334 0.33 -15.44 2.42
N ALA A 335 0.36 -15.87 1.16
CA ALA A 335 -0.83 -15.89 0.30
C ALA A 335 -1.91 -16.84 0.82
N ALA A 336 -1.55 -18.01 1.34
CA ALA A 336 -2.48 -18.94 1.97
C ALA A 336 -3.10 -18.36 3.25
N LEU A 337 -2.31 -17.66 4.08
CA LEU A 337 -2.80 -16.96 5.27
C LEU A 337 -3.74 -15.81 4.88
N ALA A 338 -3.41 -15.04 3.83
CA ALA A 338 -4.31 -14.03 3.29
C ALA A 338 -5.64 -14.66 2.85
N LEU A 339 -5.59 -15.75 2.06
CA LEU A 339 -6.79 -16.47 1.65
C LEU A 339 -7.64 -16.95 2.83
N LEU A 340 -7.01 -17.49 3.87
CA LEU A 340 -7.71 -18.03 5.04
C LEU A 340 -8.29 -16.96 5.96
N VAL A 341 -7.53 -15.90 6.22
CA VAL A 341 -7.90 -14.85 7.20
C VAL A 341 -8.79 -13.77 6.59
N VAL A 342 -8.60 -13.46 5.31
CA VAL A 342 -9.31 -12.38 4.60
C VAL A 342 -10.48 -12.93 3.77
N GLY A 343 -10.27 -14.05 3.08
CA GLY A 343 -11.23 -14.59 2.10
C GLY A 343 -12.62 -14.87 2.68
N PRO A 344 -12.79 -15.70 3.72
CA PRO A 344 -14.12 -16.04 4.25
C PRO A 344 -14.89 -14.83 4.79
N PRO A 345 -14.30 -13.93 5.60
CA PRO A 345 -14.96 -12.69 5.99
C PRO A 345 -15.38 -11.82 4.81
N ALA A 346 -14.48 -11.59 3.85
CA ALA A 346 -14.75 -10.77 2.67
C ALA A 346 -15.87 -11.36 1.81
N PHE A 347 -15.91 -12.69 1.66
CA PHE A 347 -16.99 -13.38 0.97
C PHE A 347 -18.36 -13.13 1.62
N LEU A 348 -18.45 -13.21 2.95
CA LEU A 348 -19.71 -12.93 3.66
C LEU A 348 -20.11 -11.47 3.49
N ILE A 349 -19.18 -10.54 3.67
CA ILE A 349 -19.49 -9.11 3.60
C ILE A 349 -19.85 -8.69 2.17
N GLY A 350 -19.25 -9.28 1.13
CA GLY A 350 -19.59 -9.00 -0.27
C GLY A 350 -21.02 -9.37 -0.65
N MET A 351 -21.69 -10.23 0.13
CA MET A 351 -23.12 -10.52 -0.06
C MET A 351 -24.03 -9.30 0.21
N THR A 352 -23.57 -8.36 1.04
CA THR A 352 -24.37 -7.22 1.52
C THR A 352 -24.88 -6.32 0.40
N PHE A 353 -24.07 -6.06 -0.63
CA PHE A 353 -24.47 -5.20 -1.75
C PHE A 353 -25.67 -5.78 -2.53
N ALA A 354 -25.68 -7.09 -2.79
CA ALA A 354 -26.79 -7.74 -3.50
C ALA A 354 -28.10 -7.64 -2.71
N TYR A 355 -28.05 -7.80 -1.38
CA TYR A 355 -29.21 -7.61 -0.50
C TYR A 355 -29.68 -6.16 -0.45
N ALA A 356 -28.76 -5.19 -0.42
CA ALA A 356 -29.11 -3.78 -0.51
C ALA A 356 -29.82 -3.47 -1.84
N GLN A 357 -29.33 -4.00 -2.96
CA GLN A 357 -29.99 -3.85 -4.27
C GLN A 357 -31.42 -4.44 -4.24
N ARG A 358 -31.62 -5.64 -3.69
CA ARG A 358 -32.97 -6.20 -3.54
C ARG A 358 -33.90 -5.31 -2.73
N ALA A 359 -33.39 -4.65 -1.70
CA ALA A 359 -34.19 -3.78 -0.84
C ALA A 359 -34.57 -2.44 -1.50
N VAL A 360 -33.68 -1.89 -2.33
CA VAL A 360 -33.90 -0.57 -2.93
C VAL A 360 -34.62 -0.61 -4.26
N GLN A 361 -34.59 -1.67 -5.06
CA GLN A 361 -35.22 -1.68 -6.40
C GLN A 361 -36.75 -1.86 -6.31
N ARG A 362 -37.55 -0.88 -6.78
CA ARG A 362 -39.04 -0.94 -6.75
C ARG A 362 -39.74 -0.66 -8.06
N ASP A 363 -39.12 0.09 -8.96
CA ASP A 363 -39.66 0.44 -10.27
C ASP A 363 -38.53 0.50 -11.30
N LEU A 364 -38.88 0.29 -12.58
CA LEU A 364 -37.91 0.25 -13.67
C LEU A 364 -37.47 1.65 -14.13
N ALA A 365 -38.22 2.69 -13.73
CA ALA A 365 -37.99 4.07 -14.15
C ALA A 365 -36.85 4.73 -13.37
N SER A 366 -36.56 4.28 -12.16
CA SER A 366 -35.55 4.85 -11.25
C SER A 366 -34.40 3.89 -10.90
N VAL A 367 -34.16 2.86 -11.72
CA VAL A 367 -33.11 1.86 -11.47
C VAL A 367 -31.73 2.52 -11.46
N GLY A 368 -31.45 3.40 -12.43
CA GLY A 368 -30.18 4.12 -12.53
C GLY A 368 -29.93 4.98 -11.29
N ALA A 369 -30.91 5.78 -10.87
CA ALA A 369 -30.83 6.60 -9.67
C ALA A 369 -30.59 5.76 -8.40
N ARG A 370 -31.34 4.68 -8.21
CA ARG A 370 -31.21 3.83 -7.00
C ARG A 370 -29.85 3.12 -6.94
N VAL A 371 -29.37 2.61 -8.08
CA VAL A 371 -28.03 2.02 -8.17
C VAL A 371 -26.97 3.07 -7.87
N GLY A 372 -27.04 4.24 -8.51
CA GLY A 372 -26.03 5.28 -8.31
C GLY A 372 -26.00 5.86 -6.90
N TRP A 373 -27.16 6.06 -6.23
CA TRP A 373 -27.17 6.51 -4.84
C TRP A 373 -26.60 5.47 -3.87
N VAL A 374 -26.93 4.19 -4.04
CA VAL A 374 -26.35 3.11 -3.23
C VAL A 374 -24.86 2.97 -3.49
N GLN A 375 -24.43 3.07 -4.75
CA GLN A 375 -23.02 3.01 -5.13
C GLN A 375 -22.25 4.22 -4.58
N LEU A 376 -22.80 5.44 -4.67
CA LEU A 376 -22.22 6.63 -4.06
C LEU A 376 -22.04 6.43 -2.56
N ALA A 377 -23.06 5.92 -1.86
CA ALA A 377 -22.97 5.67 -0.43
C ALA A 377 -21.87 4.66 -0.10
N ASN A 378 -21.71 3.62 -0.93
CA ASN A 378 -20.62 2.66 -0.82
C ASN A 378 -19.25 3.32 -1.04
N ILE A 379 -19.10 4.12 -2.10
CA ILE A 379 -17.87 4.86 -2.41
C ILE A 379 -17.51 5.81 -1.27
N ALA A 380 -18.48 6.57 -0.76
CA ALA A 380 -18.28 7.50 0.35
C ALA A 380 -17.94 6.76 1.66
N GLY A 381 -18.59 5.62 1.91
CA GLY A 381 -18.28 4.74 3.04
C GLY A 381 -16.87 4.18 2.97
N ASN A 382 -16.49 3.65 1.82
CA ASN A 382 -15.14 3.15 1.53
C ASN A 382 -14.08 4.26 1.65
N ALA A 383 -14.38 5.47 1.16
CA ALA A 383 -13.51 6.63 1.28
C ALA A 383 -13.34 7.06 2.74
N ALA A 384 -14.44 7.14 3.50
CA ALA A 384 -14.40 7.44 4.93
C ALA A 384 -13.65 6.33 5.70
N GLY A 385 -13.83 5.07 5.32
CA GLY A 385 -13.10 3.92 5.87
C GLY A 385 -11.61 4.04 5.61
N SER A 386 -11.21 4.34 4.37
CA SER A 386 -9.81 4.51 3.99
C SER A 386 -9.14 5.69 4.69
N LEU A 387 -9.72 6.90 4.55
CA LEU A 387 -9.18 8.14 5.10
C LEU A 387 -9.27 8.17 6.62
N GLY A 388 -10.43 7.82 7.17
CA GLY A 388 -10.67 7.81 8.61
C GLY A 388 -9.84 6.75 9.33
N THR A 389 -9.78 5.53 8.80
CA THR A 389 -8.97 4.49 9.43
C THR A 389 -7.48 4.75 9.25
N GLY A 390 -7.06 5.03 8.02
CA GLY A 390 -5.67 5.26 7.65
C GLY A 390 -5.04 6.46 8.36
N LEU A 391 -5.75 7.59 8.45
CA LEU A 391 -5.19 8.83 9.01
C LEU A 391 -5.55 9.07 10.48
N VAL A 392 -6.73 8.62 10.93
CA VAL A 392 -7.27 8.99 12.24
C VAL A 392 -7.24 7.82 13.21
N THR A 393 -7.96 6.73 12.93
CA THR A 393 -8.15 5.69 13.96
C THR A 393 -6.89 4.88 14.22
N LEU A 394 -6.06 4.62 13.21
CA LEU A 394 -4.76 3.98 13.43
C LEU A 394 -3.80 4.87 14.22
N HIS A 395 -3.84 6.19 14.01
CA HIS A 395 -3.00 7.12 14.74
C HIS A 395 -3.45 7.28 16.21
N LEU A 396 -4.76 7.38 16.45
CA LEU A 396 -5.30 7.64 17.79
C LEU A 396 -5.54 6.38 18.62
N LEU A 397 -5.96 5.28 17.99
CA LEU A 397 -6.39 4.05 18.66
C LEU A 397 -5.42 2.88 18.44
N GLY A 398 -4.50 2.99 17.50
CA GLY A 398 -3.68 1.86 17.04
C GLY A 398 -4.51 0.75 16.37
N THR A 399 -3.89 -0.40 16.16
CA THR A 399 -4.50 -1.48 15.36
C THR A 399 -5.63 -2.19 16.11
N MET A 400 -5.41 -2.59 17.37
CA MET A 400 -6.43 -3.28 18.17
C MET A 400 -7.53 -2.32 18.63
N GLY A 401 -7.19 -1.05 18.92
CA GLY A 401 -8.21 -0.03 19.22
C GLY A 401 -9.12 0.25 18.01
N THR A 402 -8.57 0.25 16.79
CA THR A 402 -9.37 0.30 15.56
C THR A 402 -10.29 -0.93 15.45
N MET A 403 -9.80 -2.15 15.70
CA MET A 403 -10.65 -3.35 15.71
C MET A 403 -11.80 -3.26 16.72
N ARG A 404 -11.57 -2.69 17.91
CA ARG A 404 -12.62 -2.44 18.91
C ARG A 404 -13.66 -1.42 18.44
N LEU A 405 -13.23 -0.35 17.76
CA LEU A 405 -14.14 0.61 17.13
C LEU A 405 -15.01 -0.08 16.07
N LEU A 406 -14.42 -0.92 15.22
CA LEU A 406 -15.18 -1.67 14.21
C LEU A 406 -16.17 -2.66 14.84
N ALA A 407 -15.83 -3.27 15.97
CA ALA A 407 -16.76 -4.07 16.75
C ALA A 407 -17.94 -3.24 17.26
N ALA A 408 -17.69 -2.03 17.77
CA ALA A 408 -18.74 -1.13 18.23
C ALA A 408 -19.66 -0.65 17.09
N LEU A 409 -19.08 -0.30 15.93
CA LEU A 409 -19.85 0.10 14.75
C LEU A 409 -20.71 -1.05 14.20
N THR A 410 -20.17 -2.27 14.17
CA THR A 410 -20.91 -3.47 13.76
C THR A 410 -22.01 -3.80 14.77
N LEU A 411 -21.74 -3.66 16.07
CA LEU A 411 -22.74 -3.82 17.12
C LEU A 411 -23.87 -2.79 16.99
N ALA A 412 -23.57 -1.54 16.65
CA ALA A 412 -24.58 -0.51 16.40
C ALA A 412 -25.48 -0.87 15.20
N LEU A 413 -24.91 -1.42 14.11
CA LEU A 413 -25.68 -1.95 12.98
C LEU A 413 -26.64 -3.06 13.40
N LEU A 414 -26.15 -4.04 14.15
CA LEU A 414 -26.94 -5.17 14.64
C LEU A 414 -28.00 -4.74 15.67
N GLY A 415 -27.68 -3.76 16.53
CA GLY A 415 -28.60 -3.20 17.52
C GLY A 415 -29.76 -2.45 16.87
N GLY A 416 -29.50 -1.69 15.81
CA GLY A 416 -30.55 -1.03 15.02
C GLY A 416 -31.53 -2.01 14.37
N TRP A 417 -31.03 -3.18 13.98
CA TRP A 417 -31.87 -4.29 13.51
C TRP A 417 -32.70 -4.90 14.64
N LEU A 418 -32.07 -5.28 15.76
CA LEU A 418 -32.75 -5.85 16.94
C LEU A 418 -33.84 -4.93 17.52
N TRP A 419 -33.61 -3.62 17.53
CA TRP A 419 -34.56 -2.64 18.05
C TRP A 419 -35.79 -2.48 17.16
N ARG A 420 -35.62 -2.55 15.83
CA ARG A 420 -36.74 -2.48 14.86
C ARG A 420 -37.41 -3.82 14.61
N ALA A 421 -36.75 -4.93 14.89
CA ALA A 421 -37.25 -6.30 14.79
C ALA A 421 -38.31 -6.66 15.87
N GLY A 422 -39.22 -5.74 16.22
CA GLY A 422 -40.35 -5.97 17.14
C GLY A 422 -41.16 -7.23 16.83
N ARG A 423 -42.07 -7.64 17.74
CA ARG A 423 -42.79 -8.95 17.92
C ARG A 423 -43.17 -9.82 16.69
N GLY A 424 -43.04 -9.37 15.44
CA GLY A 424 -43.32 -10.12 14.20
C GLY A 424 -42.15 -10.87 13.53
N GLU A 425 -40.88 -10.65 13.91
CA GLU A 425 -39.77 -11.47 13.38
C GLU A 425 -39.62 -12.83 14.10
N GLY A 426 -39.29 -13.88 13.34
CA GLY A 426 -39.15 -15.25 13.86
C GLY A 426 -38.03 -15.41 14.90
N ARG A 427 -38.20 -16.36 15.84
CA ARG A 427 -37.23 -16.64 16.93
C ARG A 427 -35.80 -16.86 16.43
N GLY A 428 -35.62 -17.52 15.29
CA GLY A 428 -34.29 -17.79 14.71
C GLY A 428 -33.52 -16.54 14.28
N THR A 429 -34.23 -15.54 13.76
CA THR A 429 -33.65 -14.27 13.32
C THR A 429 -33.06 -13.49 14.50
N ARG A 430 -33.82 -13.41 15.60
CA ARG A 430 -33.35 -12.78 16.84
C ARG A 430 -32.20 -13.52 17.50
N ALA A 431 -32.24 -14.84 17.50
CA ALA A 431 -31.15 -15.67 18.02
C ALA A 431 -29.85 -15.41 17.23
N THR A 432 -29.93 -15.33 15.90
CA THR A 432 -28.78 -15.03 15.03
C THR A 432 -28.23 -13.63 15.32
N ALA A 433 -29.08 -12.62 15.38
CA ALA A 433 -28.70 -11.25 15.70
C ALA A 433 -28.03 -11.14 17.09
N GLY A 434 -28.62 -11.81 18.10
CA GLY A 434 -28.08 -11.86 19.45
C GLY A 434 -26.71 -12.57 19.53
N ALA A 435 -26.54 -13.67 18.80
CA ALA A 435 -25.27 -14.38 18.72
C ALA A 435 -24.17 -13.53 18.06
N LEU A 436 -24.49 -12.82 16.97
CA LEU A 436 -23.54 -11.93 16.29
C LEU A 436 -23.20 -10.70 17.15
N ALA A 437 -24.19 -10.14 17.85
CA ALA A 437 -23.97 -9.04 18.79
C ALA A 437 -23.06 -9.47 19.94
N LEU A 438 -23.30 -10.65 20.52
CA LEU A 438 -22.41 -11.25 21.52
C LEU A 438 -21.00 -11.46 20.95
N GLY A 439 -20.89 -11.96 19.72
CA GLY A 439 -19.60 -12.11 19.02
C GLY A 439 -18.83 -10.78 18.90
N CYS A 440 -19.52 -9.68 18.59
CA CYS A 440 -18.89 -8.34 18.54
C CYS A 440 -18.42 -7.88 19.92
N VAL A 441 -19.23 -8.10 20.97
CA VAL A 441 -18.85 -7.78 22.35
C VAL A 441 -17.65 -8.61 22.78
N LEU A 442 -17.65 -9.92 22.51
CA LEU A 442 -16.53 -10.79 22.81
C LEU A 442 -15.26 -10.36 22.05
N ALA A 443 -15.36 -9.99 20.77
CA ALA A 443 -14.24 -9.44 20.03
C ALA A 443 -13.71 -8.14 20.68
N ALA A 444 -14.58 -7.22 21.07
CA ALA A 444 -14.16 -5.97 21.69
C ALA A 444 -13.41 -6.18 23.03
N VAL A 445 -13.85 -7.15 23.84
CA VAL A 445 -13.32 -7.44 25.17
C VAL A 445 -12.10 -8.37 25.14
N ALA A 446 -12.11 -9.39 24.28
CA ALA A 446 -11.07 -10.42 24.24
C ALA A 446 -9.83 -10.00 23.44
N LEU A 447 -9.93 -9.00 22.55
CA LEU A 447 -8.77 -8.50 21.83
C LEU A 447 -7.75 -7.88 22.80
N PRO A 448 -6.45 -8.22 22.69
CA PRO A 448 -5.41 -7.66 23.55
C PRO A 448 -5.22 -6.15 23.33
N GLY A 449 -4.53 -5.48 24.25
CA GLY A 449 -4.05 -4.11 24.01
C GLY A 449 -2.96 -4.09 22.92
N ASN A 450 -2.77 -2.93 22.27
CA ASN A 450 -1.80 -2.78 21.16
C ASN A 450 -0.39 -3.27 21.52
N ALA A 451 0.13 -2.89 22.69
CA ALA A 451 1.45 -3.32 23.15
C ALA A 451 1.56 -4.85 23.29
N ALA A 452 0.59 -5.48 23.95
CA ALA A 452 0.56 -6.95 24.10
C ALA A 452 0.42 -7.65 22.74
N PHE A 453 -0.39 -7.09 21.85
CA PHE A 453 -0.56 -7.60 20.49
C PHE A 453 0.78 -7.62 19.74
N TRP A 454 1.46 -6.48 19.65
CA TRP A 454 2.70 -6.34 18.89
C TRP A 454 3.89 -7.07 19.51
N ARG A 455 3.95 -7.19 20.84
CA ARG A 455 4.97 -8.03 21.51
C ARG A 455 4.91 -9.47 21.01
N ARG A 456 3.73 -10.08 21.01
CA ARG A 456 3.55 -11.46 20.53
C ARG A 456 3.82 -11.59 19.03
N MET A 457 3.39 -10.60 18.22
CA MET A 457 3.67 -10.57 16.77
C MET A 457 5.18 -10.46 16.46
N HIS A 458 5.98 -9.94 17.38
CA HIS A 458 7.45 -9.89 17.29
C HIS A 458 8.14 -11.02 18.07
N ALA A 459 7.45 -12.16 18.23
CA ALA A 459 7.98 -13.36 18.88
C ALA A 459 8.53 -13.14 20.31
N LEU A 460 7.94 -12.19 21.05
CA LEU A 460 8.12 -12.08 22.50
C LEU A 460 6.89 -12.63 23.22
N PRO A 461 7.01 -13.75 23.96
CA PRO A 461 5.91 -14.26 24.76
C PRO A 461 5.56 -13.32 25.92
N ASP A 462 4.34 -13.47 26.44
CA ASP A 462 3.87 -12.78 27.64
C ASP A 462 4.79 -13.14 28.82
N GLY A 463 5.36 -12.13 29.49
CA GLY A 463 6.31 -12.33 30.59
C GLY A 463 7.77 -12.63 30.17
N GLY A 464 8.11 -12.56 28.88
CA GLY A 464 9.50 -12.72 28.43
C GLY A 464 10.44 -11.68 29.05
N ALA A 465 11.55 -12.16 29.63
CA ALA A 465 12.59 -11.32 30.23
C ALA A 465 13.39 -10.57 29.14
N GLY A 466 13.58 -9.25 29.32
CA GLY A 466 14.33 -8.39 28.41
C GLY A 466 13.59 -7.09 28.09
N PHE A 467 14.34 -6.01 27.85
CA PHE A 467 13.74 -4.75 27.45
C PHE A 467 13.20 -4.84 26.01
N ALA A 468 12.02 -4.30 25.80
CA ALA A 468 11.41 -4.15 24.49
C ALA A 468 10.70 -2.81 24.45
N ALA A 469 10.81 -2.15 23.30
CA ALA A 469 10.21 -0.86 23.01
C ALA A 469 9.44 -1.00 21.70
N GLY A 470 8.39 -0.22 21.53
CA GLY A 470 7.65 -0.32 20.28
C GLY A 470 6.52 0.69 20.19
N ALA A 471 6.38 1.25 19.01
CA ALA A 471 5.35 2.23 18.71
C ALA A 471 4.60 1.83 17.45
N GLU A 472 3.40 2.36 17.33
CA GLU A 472 2.59 2.22 16.13
C GLU A 472 1.80 3.50 15.90
N ASP A 473 1.60 3.84 14.64
CA ASP A 473 0.70 4.93 14.24
C ASP A 473 0.21 4.73 12.80
N ARG A 474 -0.35 5.77 12.18
CA ARG A 474 -0.76 5.72 10.76
C ARG A 474 0.36 5.39 9.78
N SER A 475 1.61 5.78 10.04
CA SER A 475 2.75 5.57 9.13
C SER A 475 3.28 4.14 9.15
N GLY A 476 3.15 3.44 10.28
CA GLY A 476 3.57 2.04 10.38
C GLY A 476 3.70 1.50 11.79
N VAL A 477 4.59 0.53 11.94
CA VAL A 477 4.95 -0.12 13.21
C VAL A 477 6.46 -0.25 13.26
N ALA A 478 7.05 0.13 14.39
CA ALA A 478 8.45 -0.15 14.71
C ALA A 478 8.52 -0.83 16.08
N PHE A 479 9.46 -1.76 16.21
CA PHE A 479 9.57 -2.58 17.40
C PHE A 479 11.02 -2.97 17.66
N TYR A 480 11.46 -2.85 18.91
CA TYR A 480 12.78 -3.25 19.37
C TYR A 480 12.64 -4.31 20.45
N ARG A 481 13.52 -5.31 20.39
CA ARG A 481 13.65 -6.28 21.47
C ARG A 481 15.08 -6.74 21.68
N GLU A 482 15.45 -6.86 22.94
CA GLU A 482 16.66 -7.58 23.35
C GLU A 482 16.43 -9.10 23.15
N ALA A 483 17.47 -9.79 22.67
CA ALA A 483 17.43 -11.24 22.54
C ALA A 483 18.08 -11.87 23.79
N PRO A 484 17.47 -12.88 24.43
CA PRO A 484 18.13 -13.63 25.49
C PRO A 484 19.32 -14.40 24.90
N GLY A 485 20.52 -14.11 25.38
CA GLY A 485 21.76 -14.81 25.02
C GLY A 485 22.32 -15.60 26.21
N PRO A 486 23.06 -16.70 25.97
CA PRO A 486 23.66 -17.52 27.04
C PRO A 486 24.58 -16.74 27.99
N ASP A 487 25.16 -15.62 27.53
CA ASP A 487 26.02 -14.71 28.31
C ASP A 487 25.40 -13.32 28.57
N GLY A 488 24.09 -13.15 28.34
CA GLY A 488 23.36 -11.93 28.71
C GLY A 488 23.43 -10.72 27.76
N ALA A 489 24.15 -10.76 26.63
CA ALA A 489 24.12 -9.66 25.65
C ALA A 489 24.24 -10.13 24.19
N ARG A 490 23.14 -10.09 23.45
CA ARG A 490 23.15 -9.96 21.98
C ARG A 490 22.68 -8.54 21.63
N PRO A 491 23.11 -7.95 20.49
CA PRO A 491 22.52 -6.72 19.98
C PRO A 491 21.01 -6.92 19.86
N GLY A 492 20.23 -6.06 20.51
CA GLY A 492 18.78 -6.09 20.38
C GLY A 492 18.38 -5.79 18.94
N SER A 493 17.39 -6.50 18.44
CA SER A 493 16.96 -6.41 17.04
C SER A 493 15.93 -5.30 16.89
N PHE A 494 16.11 -4.47 15.87
CA PHE A 494 15.21 -3.38 15.52
C PHE A 494 14.41 -3.76 14.27
N PHE A 495 13.08 -3.77 14.41
CA PHE A 495 12.13 -4.15 13.39
C PHE A 495 11.34 -2.95 12.90
N ILE A 496 11.17 -2.85 11.59
CA ILE A 496 10.34 -1.84 10.95
C ILE A 496 9.44 -2.58 9.98
N MET A 497 8.12 -2.49 10.17
CA MET A 497 7.15 -3.12 9.27
C MET A 497 7.44 -4.62 9.03
N GLY A 498 7.71 -5.38 10.09
CA GLY A 498 8.02 -6.82 10.01
C GLY A 498 9.43 -7.19 9.58
N PHE A 499 10.22 -6.26 9.05
CA PHE A 499 11.62 -6.49 8.68
C PHE A 499 12.54 -6.24 9.85
N ARG A 500 13.55 -7.11 10.05
CA ARG A 500 14.72 -6.75 10.86
C ARG A 500 15.60 -5.81 10.04
N GLN A 501 15.52 -4.51 10.33
CA GLN A 501 16.25 -3.47 9.60
C GLN A 501 17.52 -3.00 10.33
N GLY A 502 17.75 -3.44 11.57
CA GLY A 502 18.94 -3.02 12.30
C GLY A 502 19.07 -3.64 13.67
N ALA A 503 20.00 -3.09 14.45
CA ALA A 503 20.23 -3.49 15.83
C ALA A 503 20.74 -2.32 16.69
N VAL A 504 20.61 -2.51 18.00
CA VAL A 504 21.24 -1.68 19.03
C VAL A 504 22.01 -2.61 20.00
N PRO A 505 23.33 -2.46 20.17
CA PRO A 505 24.23 -1.45 19.57
C PRO A 505 24.29 -1.50 18.03
N PHE A 506 24.75 -0.41 17.39
CA PHE A 506 24.64 -0.24 15.93
C PHE A 506 25.47 -1.25 15.14
N LEU A 507 24.94 -1.74 14.01
CA LEU A 507 25.65 -2.68 13.14
C LEU A 507 26.84 -2.00 12.45
N GLU A 508 27.97 -2.70 12.38
CA GLU A 508 29.23 -2.16 11.84
C GLU A 508 29.07 -1.68 10.40
N GLY A 509 28.27 -2.38 9.59
CA GLY A 509 27.98 -2.01 8.21
C GLY A 509 27.23 -0.69 8.07
N HIS A 510 26.25 -0.42 8.95
CA HIS A 510 25.51 0.85 8.93
C HIS A 510 26.39 1.99 9.44
N VAL A 511 27.21 1.73 10.47
CA VAL A 511 28.21 2.71 10.93
C VAL A 511 29.20 3.03 9.80
N LEU A 512 29.71 2.03 9.10
CA LEU A 512 30.61 2.23 7.97
C LEU A 512 29.96 3.06 6.85
N LEU A 513 28.71 2.75 6.49
CA LEU A 513 27.98 3.49 5.46
C LEU A 513 27.97 4.99 5.78
N GLY A 514 27.67 5.36 7.02
CA GLY A 514 27.69 6.75 7.46
C GLY A 514 29.08 7.37 7.65
N VAL A 515 30.11 6.56 7.89
CA VAL A 515 31.49 7.08 8.05
C VAL A 515 32.08 7.52 6.71
N LEU A 516 31.77 6.82 5.62
CA LEU A 516 32.47 6.97 4.35
C LEU A 516 32.35 8.36 3.73
N GLY A 517 31.15 8.95 3.73
CA GLY A 517 30.92 10.26 3.15
C GLY A 517 31.75 11.35 3.84
N PRO A 518 31.60 11.56 5.16
CA PRO A 518 32.37 12.54 5.91
C PRO A 518 33.87 12.27 5.96
N LEU A 519 34.29 11.01 5.85
CA LEU A 519 35.71 10.68 5.83
C LEU A 519 36.34 11.02 4.46
N LEU A 520 35.65 10.75 3.36
CA LEU A 520 36.16 11.03 2.01
C LEU A 520 36.05 12.50 1.61
N HIS A 521 34.98 13.18 2.02
CA HIS A 521 34.76 14.58 1.66
C HIS A 521 35.74 15.50 2.42
N PRO A 522 36.35 16.51 1.77
CA PRO A 522 37.37 17.36 2.40
C PRO A 522 36.84 18.29 3.50
N ALA A 523 35.56 18.65 3.45
CA ALA A 523 34.91 19.53 4.44
C ALA A 523 33.40 19.21 4.57
N PRO A 524 33.01 18.11 5.23
CA PRO A 524 31.63 17.60 5.27
C PRO A 524 30.75 18.38 6.26
N GLU A 525 30.56 19.69 6.07
CA GLU A 525 29.86 20.52 7.07
C GLU A 525 28.37 20.17 7.22
N ARG A 526 27.70 19.84 6.11
CA ARG A 526 26.26 19.54 6.06
C ARG A 526 26.00 18.16 5.47
N VAL A 527 25.44 17.29 6.29
CA VAL A 527 25.13 15.90 5.94
C VAL A 527 23.62 15.67 6.00
N LEU A 528 23.08 15.01 4.98
CA LEU A 528 21.71 14.51 4.95
C LEU A 528 21.71 12.99 4.96
N ALA A 529 21.07 12.38 5.96
CA ALA A 529 20.79 10.96 6.02
C ALA A 529 19.32 10.68 5.67
N ILE A 530 19.09 9.86 4.65
CA ILE A 530 17.76 9.38 4.25
C ILE A 530 17.56 7.99 4.83
N GLY A 531 16.64 7.88 5.78
CA GLY A 531 16.46 6.71 6.64
C GLY A 531 17.24 6.85 7.94
N VAL A 532 16.56 6.68 9.07
CA VAL A 532 17.21 6.62 10.39
C VAL A 532 17.42 5.18 10.82
N GLY A 533 16.40 4.34 10.59
CA GLY A 533 16.46 2.92 10.97
C GLY A 533 16.73 2.75 12.47
N SER A 534 17.74 1.95 12.81
CA SER A 534 18.19 1.82 14.21
C SER A 534 19.12 2.94 14.68
N GLY A 535 19.54 3.86 13.80
CA GLY A 535 20.43 4.99 14.11
C GLY A 535 21.90 4.82 13.67
N GLY A 536 22.27 3.66 13.11
CA GLY A 536 23.67 3.35 12.78
C GLY A 536 24.32 4.26 11.73
N THR A 537 23.63 4.53 10.63
CA THR A 537 24.14 5.40 9.56
C THR A 537 24.22 6.87 10.00
N PRO A 538 23.16 7.47 10.60
CA PRO A 538 23.27 8.79 11.21
C PRO A 538 24.38 8.90 12.26
N TRP A 539 24.63 7.84 13.03
CA TRP A 539 25.76 7.81 13.95
C TRP A 539 27.10 7.91 13.22
N GLY A 540 27.33 7.07 12.21
CA GLY A 540 28.54 7.11 11.39
C GLY A 540 28.81 8.48 10.76
N ALA A 541 27.76 9.18 10.33
CA ALA A 541 27.84 10.52 9.73
C ALA A 541 28.48 11.59 10.65
N LEU A 542 28.48 11.35 11.96
CA LEU A 542 29.03 12.25 12.99
C LEU A 542 30.51 11.99 13.28
N VAL A 543 31.17 11.09 12.54
CA VAL A 543 32.57 10.72 12.73
C VAL A 543 33.52 11.91 12.52
N SER A 544 33.19 12.82 11.60
CA SER A 544 34.01 13.99 11.33
C SER A 544 33.71 15.11 12.34
N PRO A 545 34.73 15.74 12.93
CA PRO A 545 34.55 16.94 13.75
C PRO A 545 34.07 18.14 12.92
N ASP A 546 34.28 18.12 11.60
CA ASP A 546 33.87 19.22 10.69
C ASP A 546 32.38 19.18 10.37
N THR A 547 31.70 18.05 10.63
CA THR A 547 30.24 17.95 10.50
C THR A 547 29.58 18.90 11.50
N ARG A 548 28.84 19.91 11.00
CA ARG A 548 28.13 20.92 11.79
C ARG A 548 26.64 20.66 11.88
N GLU A 549 26.05 20.12 10.82
CA GLU A 549 24.63 19.78 10.74
C GLU A 549 24.49 18.37 10.14
N LEU A 550 23.78 17.50 10.85
CA LEU A 550 23.25 16.24 10.33
C LEU A 550 21.73 16.29 10.36
N ARG A 551 21.10 16.33 9.19
CA ARG A 551 19.65 16.15 9.07
C ARG A 551 19.36 14.70 8.74
N ALA A 552 18.51 14.04 9.54
CA ALA A 552 18.12 12.66 9.31
C ALA A 552 16.60 12.57 9.11
N VAL A 553 16.17 12.08 7.95
CA VAL A 553 14.75 12.03 7.55
C VAL A 553 14.25 10.59 7.63
N GLU A 554 13.21 10.35 8.44
CA GLU A 554 12.61 9.04 8.65
C GLU A 554 11.14 9.01 8.20
N LEU A 555 10.76 8.01 7.40
CA LEU A 555 9.42 7.88 6.85
C LEU A 555 8.41 7.35 7.88
N VAL A 556 8.86 6.51 8.80
CA VAL A 556 8.01 5.82 9.77
C VAL A 556 8.21 6.44 11.16
N GLU A 557 7.34 7.38 11.56
CA GLU A 557 7.42 8.05 12.88
C GLU A 557 7.58 7.08 14.07
N PRO A 558 6.94 5.90 14.10
CA PRO A 558 7.17 4.90 15.14
C PRO A 558 8.64 4.50 15.33
N VAL A 559 9.48 4.59 14.31
CA VAL A 559 10.94 4.38 14.45
C VAL A 559 11.50 5.41 15.43
N LEU A 560 11.17 6.69 15.25
CA LEU A 560 11.62 7.77 16.11
C LEU A 560 11.08 7.63 17.55
N ALA A 561 9.79 7.30 17.69
CA ALA A 561 9.19 7.03 18.99
C ALA A 561 9.88 5.86 19.71
N THR A 562 10.19 4.78 18.99
CA THR A 562 10.87 3.60 19.54
C THR A 562 12.32 3.94 19.94
N LEU A 563 13.05 4.72 19.14
CA LEU A 563 14.40 5.18 19.49
C LEU A 563 14.40 6.09 20.73
N ARG A 564 13.39 6.97 20.89
CA ARG A 564 13.22 7.80 22.10
C ARG A 564 12.97 6.93 23.34
N GLU A 565 12.16 5.88 23.22
CA GLU A 565 11.91 4.92 24.31
C GLU A 565 13.19 4.16 24.70
N ILE A 566 13.97 3.70 23.71
CA ILE A 566 15.29 3.07 23.94
C ILE A 566 16.23 4.05 24.64
N ALA A 567 16.33 5.30 24.17
CA ALA A 567 17.18 6.32 24.77
C ALA A 567 16.79 6.63 26.23
N GLY A 568 15.49 6.68 26.52
CA GLY A 568 14.98 6.87 27.89
C GLY A 568 15.34 5.71 28.82
N ALA A 569 15.25 4.47 28.32
CA ALA A 569 15.63 3.28 29.09
C ALA A 569 17.16 3.10 29.23
N ARG A 570 17.94 3.63 28.27
CA ARG A 570 19.40 3.49 28.19
C ARG A 570 20.06 4.86 27.95
N PRO A 571 20.07 5.76 28.95
CA PRO A 571 20.55 7.15 28.78
C PRO A 571 22.05 7.26 28.45
N GLU A 572 22.85 6.25 28.80
CA GLU A 572 24.28 6.17 28.44
C GLU A 572 24.52 5.39 27.14
N GLY A 573 23.46 4.92 26.48
CA GLY A 573 23.54 4.12 25.26
C GLY A 573 23.77 4.93 24.00
N ALA A 574 24.20 4.25 22.93
CA ALA A 574 24.48 4.84 21.62
C ALA A 574 23.29 5.63 21.03
N VAL A 575 22.06 5.15 21.21
CA VAL A 575 20.85 5.84 20.72
C VAL A 575 20.63 7.15 21.48
N ALA A 576 20.82 7.17 22.81
CA ALA A 576 20.71 8.38 23.60
C ALA A 576 21.80 9.40 23.22
N ALA A 577 23.03 8.93 22.98
CA ALA A 577 24.11 9.78 22.49
C ALA A 577 23.82 10.38 21.11
N LEU A 578 23.25 9.59 20.18
CA LEU A 578 22.84 10.09 18.86
C LEU A 578 21.76 11.17 18.96
N LEU A 579 20.69 10.92 19.71
CA LEU A 579 19.55 11.82 19.80
C LEU A 579 19.82 13.10 20.61
N SER A 580 20.86 13.10 21.45
CA SER A 580 21.26 14.27 22.25
C SER A 580 22.38 15.11 21.62
N ASP A 581 23.02 14.64 20.54
CA ASP A 581 24.05 15.42 19.85
C ASP A 581 23.42 16.67 19.20
N PRO A 582 23.88 17.89 19.53
CA PRO A 582 23.25 19.14 19.08
C PRO A 582 23.35 19.36 17.56
N ARG A 583 24.21 18.60 16.87
CA ARG A 583 24.34 18.65 15.41
C ARG A 583 23.22 17.89 14.70
N VAL A 584 22.53 16.99 15.41
CA VAL A 584 21.55 16.07 14.84
C VAL A 584 20.16 16.68 14.87
N ARG A 585 19.49 16.68 13.71
CA ARG A 585 18.09 17.02 13.55
C ARG A 585 17.37 15.86 12.91
N VAL A 586 16.54 15.18 13.70
CA VAL A 586 15.73 14.07 13.22
C VAL A 586 14.33 14.56 12.90
N GLU A 587 13.87 14.29 11.69
CA GLU A 587 12.61 14.77 11.16
C GLU A 587 11.82 13.60 10.56
N HIS A 588 10.50 13.61 10.77
CA HIS A 588 9.61 12.68 10.08
C HIS A 588 9.20 13.24 8.72
N GLY A 589 9.45 12.45 7.68
CA GLY A 589 9.06 12.81 6.32
C GLY A 589 9.54 11.81 5.29
N ASP A 590 9.14 12.04 4.05
CA ASP A 590 9.63 11.31 2.89
C ASP A 590 10.96 11.94 2.41
N GLY A 591 12.03 11.14 2.38
CA GLY A 591 13.37 11.60 2.00
C GLY A 591 13.49 12.06 0.53
N ARG A 592 12.78 11.41 -0.40
CA ARG A 592 12.74 11.86 -1.80
C ARG A 592 11.99 13.18 -1.91
N ARG A 593 10.88 13.31 -1.19
CA ARG A 593 10.14 14.58 -1.15
C ARG A 593 10.92 15.69 -0.46
N ALA A 594 11.66 15.39 0.60
CA ALA A 594 12.54 16.35 1.28
C ALA A 594 13.63 16.89 0.31
N LEU A 595 14.22 16.02 -0.50
CA LEU A 595 15.15 16.41 -1.57
C LEU A 595 14.47 17.25 -2.66
N ALA A 596 13.25 16.91 -3.06
CA ALA A 596 12.52 17.65 -4.08
C ALA A 596 12.18 19.09 -3.62
N ARG A 597 11.80 19.26 -2.35
CA ARG A 597 11.38 20.55 -1.76
C ARG A 597 12.53 21.55 -1.54
N GLY A 598 13.68 21.08 -1.09
CA GLY A 598 14.72 21.97 -0.55
C GLY A 598 15.55 22.66 -1.62
N GLY A 599 15.64 24.01 -1.60
CA GLY A 599 16.70 24.74 -2.31
C GLY A 599 18.10 24.55 -1.70
N GLU A 600 18.17 23.81 -0.60
CA GLU A 600 19.40 23.50 0.13
C GLU A 600 20.27 22.49 -0.64
N SER A 601 21.58 22.72 -0.63
CA SER A 601 22.57 21.78 -1.13
C SER A 601 23.42 21.21 0.00
N TRP A 602 23.85 19.98 -0.17
CA TRP A 602 24.52 19.16 0.84
C TRP A 602 25.95 18.82 0.42
N ASP A 603 26.85 18.73 1.40
CA ASP A 603 28.22 18.26 1.17
C ASP A 603 28.24 16.73 1.05
N VAL A 604 27.43 16.06 1.87
CA VAL A 604 27.24 14.61 1.84
C VAL A 604 25.75 14.29 1.93
N ILE A 605 25.29 13.37 1.07
CA ILE A 605 23.98 12.74 1.18
C ILE A 605 24.21 11.24 1.35
N GLU A 606 23.53 10.63 2.30
CA GLU A 606 23.62 9.20 2.59
C GLU A 606 22.22 8.60 2.53
N ALA A 607 22.09 7.44 1.89
CA ALA A 607 20.84 6.70 1.87
C ALA A 607 21.06 5.28 2.38
N ASP A 608 20.63 5.04 3.61
CA ASP A 608 20.52 3.70 4.21
C ASP A 608 19.07 3.26 4.10
N ALA A 609 18.66 3.01 2.86
CA ALA A 609 17.27 2.84 2.47
C ALA A 609 16.75 1.42 2.74
N ILE A 610 15.46 1.24 2.43
CA ILE A 610 14.79 -0.06 2.49
C ILE A 610 15.40 -1.09 1.52
N LEU A 611 15.13 -2.37 1.80
CA LEU A 611 15.53 -3.49 0.95
C LEU A 611 14.96 -3.34 -0.46
N PRO A 612 15.68 -3.80 -1.51
CA PRO A 612 15.20 -3.69 -2.89
C PRO A 612 13.87 -4.43 -3.12
N GLU A 613 13.56 -5.48 -2.37
CA GLU A 613 12.29 -6.22 -2.45
C GLU A 613 11.12 -5.53 -1.74
N SER A 614 11.39 -4.55 -0.87
CA SER A 614 10.37 -3.83 -0.13
C SER A 614 9.48 -3.01 -1.06
N SER A 615 8.20 -2.91 -0.72
CA SER A 615 7.26 -2.09 -1.48
C SER A 615 7.75 -0.64 -1.55
N HIS A 616 7.69 -0.05 -2.74
CA HIS A 616 8.14 1.31 -3.06
C HIS A 616 9.66 1.55 -2.95
N SER A 617 10.48 0.50 -2.84
CA SER A 617 11.95 0.63 -2.88
C SER A 617 12.45 1.32 -4.15
N GLY A 618 11.75 1.14 -5.27
CA GLY A 618 12.05 1.79 -6.55
C GLY A 618 12.16 3.31 -6.47
N LEU A 619 11.48 3.95 -5.51
CA LEU A 619 11.54 5.39 -5.33
C LEU A 619 12.91 5.90 -4.88
N LEU A 620 13.76 5.03 -4.32
CA LEU A 620 15.09 5.39 -3.77
C LEU A 620 16.26 4.72 -4.52
N TYR A 621 15.98 3.97 -5.59
CA TYR A 621 16.99 3.32 -6.44
C TYR A 621 16.87 3.67 -7.93
N SER A 622 15.87 4.46 -8.32
CA SER A 622 15.67 4.85 -9.73
C SER A 622 16.69 5.88 -10.20
N ALA A 623 16.93 5.90 -11.52
CA ALA A 623 17.78 6.90 -12.15
C ALA A 623 17.30 8.34 -11.84
N GLU A 624 15.98 8.57 -11.84
CA GLU A 624 15.37 9.88 -11.60
C GLU A 624 15.55 10.36 -10.15
N PHE A 625 15.48 9.43 -9.18
CA PHE A 625 15.84 9.74 -7.80
C PHE A 625 17.32 10.12 -7.68
N LEU A 626 18.23 9.34 -8.27
CA LEU A 626 19.65 9.62 -8.23
C LEU A 626 20.01 10.95 -8.92
N GLN A 627 19.30 11.31 -10.00
CA GLN A 627 19.44 12.61 -10.65
C GLN A 627 19.01 13.74 -9.71
N THR A 628 17.92 13.56 -8.97
CA THR A 628 17.47 14.51 -7.94
C THR A 628 18.51 14.67 -6.84
N VAL A 629 19.08 13.56 -6.34
CA VAL A 629 20.17 13.58 -5.37
C VAL A 629 21.37 14.37 -5.91
N ARG A 630 21.82 14.05 -7.13
CA ARG A 630 22.95 14.73 -7.78
C ARG A 630 22.73 16.24 -7.90
N ALA A 631 21.51 16.67 -8.20
CA ALA A 631 21.15 18.09 -8.30
C ALA A 631 21.14 18.81 -6.93
N ARG A 632 21.10 18.08 -5.81
CA ARG A 632 21.13 18.62 -4.45
C ARG A 632 22.50 18.52 -3.77
N LEU A 633 23.50 17.94 -4.43
CA LEU A 633 24.87 18.00 -3.96
C LEU A 633 25.50 19.36 -4.26
N ARG A 634 26.30 19.87 -3.33
CA ARG A 634 27.25 20.96 -3.61
C ARG A 634 28.30 20.48 -4.62
N PRO A 635 29.01 21.38 -5.32
CA PRO A 635 30.08 20.96 -6.23
C PRO A 635 31.16 20.15 -5.49
N GLY A 636 31.42 18.92 -5.93
CA GLY A 636 32.31 17.97 -5.25
C GLY A 636 31.70 17.24 -4.06
N GLY A 637 30.41 17.45 -3.79
CA GLY A 637 29.66 16.72 -2.77
C GLY A 637 29.56 15.23 -3.11
N LEU A 638 29.33 14.40 -2.08
CA LEU A 638 29.31 12.95 -2.20
C LEU A 638 27.92 12.40 -1.90
N TYR A 639 27.45 11.48 -2.73
CA TYR A 639 26.33 10.60 -2.40
C TYR A 639 26.83 9.20 -2.05
N VAL A 640 26.39 8.66 -0.91
CA VAL A 640 26.77 7.35 -0.40
C VAL A 640 25.54 6.46 -0.23
N GLN A 641 25.56 5.27 -0.81
CA GLN A 641 24.44 4.32 -0.74
C GLN A 641 24.93 2.87 -0.74
N TRP A 642 24.26 1.99 0.00
CA TRP A 642 24.47 0.55 -0.11
C TRP A 642 24.04 0.00 -1.48
N ALA A 643 24.77 -0.97 -2.02
CA ALA A 643 24.56 -1.52 -3.36
C ALA A 643 24.08 -2.98 -3.34
N PRO A 644 22.76 -3.24 -3.16
CA PRO A 644 22.23 -4.59 -3.02
C PRO A 644 22.34 -5.44 -4.28
N THR A 645 22.21 -4.82 -5.46
CA THR A 645 22.02 -5.54 -6.72
C THR A 645 22.92 -4.99 -7.82
N ALA A 646 23.15 -5.81 -8.85
CA ALA A 646 23.79 -5.37 -10.08
C ALA A 646 23.09 -4.18 -10.76
N ARG A 647 21.75 -4.15 -10.72
CA ARG A 647 20.96 -3.11 -11.37
C ARG A 647 21.10 -1.78 -10.64
N VAL A 648 21.21 -1.80 -9.31
CA VAL A 648 21.54 -0.61 -8.52
C VAL A 648 22.91 -0.07 -8.90
N VAL A 649 23.94 -0.92 -9.01
CA VAL A 649 25.29 -0.52 -9.43
C VAL A 649 25.28 0.10 -10.84
N ASP A 650 24.69 -0.60 -11.82
CA ASP A 650 24.62 -0.13 -13.21
C ASP A 650 23.87 1.21 -13.31
N THR A 651 22.77 1.36 -12.58
CA THR A 651 21.95 2.59 -12.55
C THR A 651 22.70 3.75 -11.89
N PHE A 652 23.40 3.50 -10.79
CA PHE A 652 24.20 4.49 -10.10
C PHE A 652 25.35 5.00 -10.96
N ALA A 653 26.11 4.09 -11.56
CA ALA A 653 27.22 4.42 -12.45
C ALA A 653 26.76 5.17 -13.71
N ALA A 654 25.53 4.93 -14.18
CA ALA A 654 24.94 5.66 -15.30
C ALA A 654 24.60 7.13 -14.96
N VAL A 655 24.26 7.43 -13.70
CA VAL A 655 23.83 8.78 -13.28
C VAL A 655 25.00 9.64 -12.79
N PHE A 656 25.95 9.08 -12.06
CA PHE A 656 27.10 9.84 -11.54
C PHE A 656 28.30 9.79 -12.48
N PRO A 657 28.86 10.94 -12.90
CA PRO A 657 30.02 10.98 -13.80
C PRO A 657 31.28 10.42 -13.13
N HIS A 658 31.42 10.61 -11.82
CA HIS A 658 32.46 9.98 -11.01
C HIS A 658 31.78 9.09 -9.98
N ALA A 659 32.05 7.78 -10.05
CA ALA A 659 31.48 6.81 -9.11
C ALA A 659 32.51 5.78 -8.70
N MET A 660 32.34 5.19 -7.53
CA MET A 660 33.10 4.03 -7.08
C MET A 660 32.19 3.05 -6.33
N LEU A 661 32.58 1.77 -6.34
CA LEU A 661 31.98 0.70 -5.57
C LEU A 661 33.04 0.03 -4.69
N LEU A 662 32.84 0.10 -3.39
CA LEU A 662 33.73 -0.44 -2.35
C LEU A 662 33.30 -1.85 -1.92
N TRP A 663 34.26 -2.72 -1.59
CA TRP A 663 34.07 -4.17 -1.38
C TRP A 663 34.80 -4.69 -0.14
N PRO A 664 34.30 -5.70 0.60
CA PRO A 664 33.18 -6.59 0.26
C PRO A 664 31.77 -6.12 0.66
N PHE A 665 31.62 -5.04 1.45
CA PHE A 665 30.31 -4.62 1.95
C PHE A 665 29.42 -3.92 0.90
N GLN A 666 29.95 -3.58 -0.27
CA GLN A 666 29.21 -3.02 -1.41
C GLN A 666 28.58 -1.66 -1.12
N ILE A 667 29.43 -0.64 -1.14
CA ILE A 667 28.98 0.75 -0.95
C ILE A 667 29.35 1.56 -2.19
N LEU A 668 28.36 2.22 -2.76
CA LEU A 668 28.51 3.16 -3.86
C LEU A 668 28.80 4.55 -3.31
N VAL A 669 29.78 5.23 -3.92
CA VAL A 669 30.05 6.64 -3.69
C VAL A 669 30.04 7.36 -5.04
N GLY A 670 29.29 8.45 -5.16
CA GLY A 670 29.10 9.19 -6.40
C GLY A 670 29.29 10.69 -6.23
N SER A 671 29.82 11.36 -7.26
CA SER A 671 30.01 12.81 -7.28
C SER A 671 29.94 13.38 -8.70
N ASP A 672 29.76 14.69 -8.81
CA ASP A 672 29.85 15.45 -10.06
C ASP A 672 31.30 15.76 -10.46
N ARG A 673 32.25 15.62 -9.52
CA ARG A 673 33.69 15.87 -9.70
C ARG A 673 34.52 14.63 -9.31
N PRO A 674 35.81 14.58 -9.67
CA PRO A 674 36.69 13.49 -9.22
C PRO A 674 36.66 13.34 -7.70
N ILE A 675 36.37 12.12 -7.23
CA ILE A 675 36.31 11.81 -5.80
C ILE A 675 37.76 11.75 -5.27
N PRO A 676 38.12 12.51 -4.21
CA PRO A 676 39.47 12.52 -3.65
C PRO A 676 39.75 11.20 -2.91
N PHE A 677 40.20 10.21 -3.67
CA PHE A 677 40.23 8.83 -3.21
C PHE A 677 41.62 8.20 -3.38
N ASP A 678 42.15 7.73 -2.26
CA ASP A 678 43.25 6.78 -2.16
C ASP A 678 42.78 5.63 -1.27
N HIS A 679 42.76 4.41 -1.82
CA HIS A 679 42.23 3.24 -1.12
C HIS A 679 43.07 2.87 0.10
N ALA A 680 44.40 2.94 0.01
CA ALA A 680 45.28 2.61 1.13
C ALA A 680 45.11 3.64 2.27
N GLU A 681 45.01 4.91 1.90
CA GLU A 681 44.75 5.98 2.86
C GLU A 681 43.37 5.88 3.51
N LEU A 682 42.32 5.53 2.75
CA LEU A 682 40.99 5.27 3.29
C LEU A 682 41.04 4.15 4.36
N LEU A 683 41.65 3.01 4.05
CA LEU A 683 41.77 1.89 4.99
C LEU A 683 42.51 2.29 6.26
N ARG A 684 43.61 3.07 6.12
CA ARG A 684 44.36 3.61 7.25
C ARG A 684 43.52 4.55 8.11
N ARG A 685 42.69 5.41 7.50
CA ARG A 685 41.82 6.37 8.20
C ARG A 685 40.66 5.69 8.91
N LEU A 686 40.04 4.68 8.29
CA LEU A 686 38.96 3.88 8.89
C LEU A 686 39.37 3.23 10.21
N ASP A 687 40.63 2.80 10.30
CA ASP A 687 41.19 2.20 11.52
C ASP A 687 42.04 3.17 12.36
N SER A 688 41.92 4.47 12.09
CA SER A 688 42.55 5.47 12.95
C SER A 688 41.94 5.46 14.36
N PRO A 689 42.72 5.77 15.42
CA PRO A 689 42.20 5.77 16.78
C PRO A 689 40.96 6.64 16.99
N ALA A 690 40.86 7.78 16.29
CA ALA A 690 39.73 8.68 16.38
C ALA A 690 38.44 8.08 15.79
N VAL A 691 38.52 7.49 14.59
CA VAL A 691 37.37 6.86 13.92
C VAL A 691 36.90 5.65 14.71
N LEU A 692 37.81 4.78 15.15
CA LEU A 692 37.46 3.61 15.96
C LEU A 692 36.89 4.00 17.33
N ALA A 693 37.41 5.06 17.96
CA ALA A 693 36.84 5.57 19.21
C ALA A 693 35.40 6.08 19.03
N HIS A 694 35.11 6.75 17.92
CA HIS A 694 33.75 7.16 17.56
C HIS A 694 32.84 5.94 17.29
N ALA A 695 33.30 4.99 16.48
CA ALA A 695 32.54 3.78 16.15
C ALA A 695 32.22 2.94 17.40
N ARG A 696 33.19 2.79 18.31
CA ARG A 696 33.03 2.01 19.56
C ARG A 696 32.03 2.60 20.56
N ARG A 697 31.81 3.91 20.54
CA ARG A 697 30.72 4.54 21.31
C ARG A 697 29.34 4.14 20.77
N GLY A 698 29.23 3.88 19.46
CA GLY A 698 28.02 3.35 18.83
C GLY A 698 27.84 1.84 19.03
N ASN A 699 28.96 1.11 19.01
CA ASN A 699 29.02 -0.34 19.26
C ASN A 699 30.40 -0.75 19.80
N PRO A 700 30.52 -1.09 21.09
CA PRO A 700 31.80 -1.48 21.70
C PRO A 700 32.47 -2.71 21.06
N GLY A 701 31.71 -3.53 20.33
CA GLY A 701 32.23 -4.70 19.63
C GLY A 701 33.03 -4.37 18.36
N ILE A 702 32.98 -3.13 17.86
CA ILE A 702 33.71 -2.73 16.65
C ILE A 702 35.21 -2.71 16.92
N VAL A 703 35.93 -3.67 16.33
CA VAL A 703 37.40 -3.75 16.43
C VAL A 703 38.05 -2.93 15.31
N SER A 704 37.56 -3.06 14.08
CA SER A 704 38.11 -2.47 12.86
C SER A 704 36.98 -2.31 11.81
N LEU A 705 37.06 -1.26 10.99
CA LEU A 705 36.09 -1.01 9.90
C LEU A 705 36.70 -1.28 8.52
N ALA A 706 38.04 -1.22 8.40
CA ALA A 706 38.74 -1.38 7.12
C ALA A 706 38.42 -2.71 6.38
N PRO A 707 38.29 -3.89 7.02
CA PRO A 707 37.99 -5.16 6.35
C PRO A 707 36.69 -5.15 5.55
N LEU A 708 35.72 -4.30 5.91
CA LEU A 708 34.44 -4.20 5.21
C LEU A 708 34.57 -3.55 3.82
N VAL A 709 35.68 -2.84 3.56
CA VAL A 709 35.98 -2.19 2.26
C VAL A 709 37.43 -2.44 1.79
N ALA A 710 38.08 -3.49 2.28
CA ALA A 710 39.49 -3.78 2.02
C ALA A 710 39.80 -4.31 0.62
N GLU A 711 38.81 -4.80 -0.12
CA GLU A 711 39.03 -5.28 -1.48
C GLU A 711 39.12 -4.11 -2.47
N ALA A 712 39.90 -4.30 -3.55
CA ALA A 712 40.11 -3.26 -4.55
C ALA A 712 38.76 -2.70 -5.09
N PRO A 713 38.59 -1.37 -5.11
CA PRO A 713 37.36 -0.73 -5.55
C PRO A 713 37.17 -0.86 -7.06
N GLN A 714 35.93 -0.79 -7.50
CA GLN A 714 35.60 -0.55 -8.90
C GLN A 714 35.33 0.95 -9.08
N VAL A 715 35.94 1.59 -10.07
CA VAL A 715 35.86 3.06 -10.27
C VAL A 715 35.36 3.35 -11.68
N TRP A 716 34.45 4.32 -11.78
CA TRP A 716 33.95 4.88 -13.03
C TRP A 716 34.34 6.35 -13.12
N THR A 717 34.95 6.72 -14.23
CA THR A 717 35.29 8.09 -14.64
C THR A 717 34.45 8.46 -15.87
N PRO A 718 34.37 9.74 -16.29
CA PRO A 718 33.62 10.13 -17.49
C PRO A 718 33.91 9.26 -18.72
N ASP A 719 35.16 8.80 -18.88
CA ASP A 719 35.59 7.98 -20.02
C ASP A 719 35.30 6.48 -19.87
N THR A 720 34.89 6.02 -18.67
CA THR A 720 34.56 4.62 -18.43
C THR A 720 33.26 4.23 -19.15
N PRO A 721 33.22 3.16 -19.97
CA PRO A 721 31.99 2.68 -20.59
C PRO A 721 30.91 2.34 -19.55
N ARG A 722 29.67 2.77 -19.82
CA ARG A 722 28.53 2.58 -18.91
C ARG A 722 27.39 1.85 -19.60
N ARG A 723 26.66 1.07 -18.80
CA ARG A 723 25.36 0.53 -19.21
C ARG A 723 24.29 1.60 -19.03
N PRO A 724 23.21 1.57 -19.81
CA PRO A 724 22.06 2.42 -19.54
C PRO A 724 21.46 2.07 -18.17
N PRO A 725 20.79 3.03 -17.51
CA PRO A 725 20.18 2.78 -16.21
C PRO A 725 19.15 1.66 -16.31
N ALA A 726 19.29 0.66 -15.44
CA ALA A 726 18.43 -0.52 -15.42
C ALA A 726 17.16 -0.32 -14.57
N LEU A 727 17.20 0.62 -13.62
CA LEU A 727 16.10 0.98 -12.74
C LEU A 727 15.62 2.40 -13.06
N THR A 728 14.32 2.53 -13.31
CA THR A 728 13.63 3.82 -13.54
C THR A 728 12.38 3.85 -12.67
N ASP A 729 11.85 5.04 -12.41
CA ASP A 729 10.57 5.19 -11.70
C ASP A 729 9.44 4.40 -12.37
N MET A 730 9.46 4.34 -13.70
CA MET A 730 8.44 3.68 -14.52
C MET A 730 8.63 2.17 -14.64
N PHE A 731 9.82 1.66 -14.29
CA PHE A 731 10.10 0.24 -14.23
C PHE A 731 11.11 -0.10 -13.12
N PRO A 732 10.67 -0.11 -11.85
CA PRO A 732 11.51 -0.44 -10.71
C PRO A 732 11.70 -1.96 -10.60
N ARG A 733 12.54 -2.53 -11.48
CA ARG A 733 12.65 -3.99 -11.66
C ARG A 733 12.95 -4.76 -10.38
N ASP A 734 13.80 -4.21 -9.52
CA ASP A 734 14.25 -4.92 -8.30
C ASP A 734 13.16 -5.05 -7.25
N GLU A 735 12.19 -4.12 -7.23
CA GLU A 735 10.97 -4.21 -6.41
C GLU A 735 10.15 -5.45 -6.79
N PHE A 736 10.17 -5.82 -8.09
CA PHE A 736 9.47 -6.99 -8.63
C PHE A 736 10.40 -8.20 -8.80
N PHE A 737 11.14 -8.54 -7.73
CA PHE A 737 12.16 -9.59 -7.70
C PHE A 737 11.68 -10.99 -8.11
N ALA A 738 10.40 -11.33 -7.96
CA ALA A 738 9.87 -12.63 -8.40
C ALA A 738 9.73 -12.73 -9.93
N ASN A 739 9.53 -11.60 -10.61
CA ASN A 739 9.46 -11.51 -12.07
C ASN A 739 10.81 -11.19 -12.69
N GLN A 740 11.61 -10.40 -11.98
CA GLN A 740 12.89 -9.87 -12.42
C GLN A 740 13.98 -10.32 -11.45
N PRO A 741 14.23 -11.64 -11.31
CA PRO A 741 15.25 -12.15 -10.41
C PRO A 741 16.57 -11.46 -10.74
N TRP A 742 17.21 -10.93 -9.71
CA TRP A 742 18.47 -10.22 -9.84
C TRP A 742 19.57 -11.02 -9.16
N MET A 743 20.79 -10.80 -9.63
CA MET A 743 21.99 -11.37 -9.02
C MET A 743 22.41 -10.45 -7.88
N ASP A 744 22.70 -11.03 -6.71
CA ASP A 744 23.46 -10.36 -5.65
C ASP A 744 24.72 -9.77 -6.31
N ALA A 745 25.02 -8.50 -6.01
CA ALA A 745 26.19 -7.82 -6.54
C ALA A 745 27.47 -8.66 -6.34
N ARG A 746 27.56 -9.51 -5.30
CA ARG A 746 28.71 -10.40 -5.05
C ARG A 746 28.97 -11.39 -6.17
N ARG A 747 27.92 -11.84 -6.87
CA ARG A 747 28.05 -12.78 -8.00
C ARG A 747 28.54 -12.11 -9.29
N LEU A 748 28.48 -10.77 -9.41
CA LEU A 748 29.02 -10.04 -10.56
C LEU A 748 30.54 -10.20 -10.72
N ARG A 749 31.27 -10.31 -9.60
CA ARG A 749 32.73 -10.50 -9.62
C ARG A 749 33.12 -11.85 -10.25
N GLY A 750 32.34 -12.90 -10.01
CA GLY A 750 32.55 -14.23 -10.61
C GLY A 750 32.48 -14.19 -12.14
N LEU A 751 31.48 -13.50 -12.70
CA LEU A 751 31.30 -13.36 -14.14
C LEU A 751 32.27 -12.34 -14.76
N SER A 752 32.66 -11.28 -14.06
CA SER A 752 33.68 -10.32 -14.55
C SER A 752 35.07 -10.97 -14.69
N ARG A 753 35.39 -11.96 -13.84
CA ARG A 753 36.64 -12.72 -13.92
C ARG A 753 36.63 -13.76 -15.06
N GLU A 754 35.45 -14.23 -15.48
CA GLU A 754 35.31 -15.13 -16.63
C GLU A 754 35.22 -14.36 -17.95
N ALA A 755 34.65 -13.15 -17.97
CA ALA A 755 34.61 -12.30 -19.16
C ALA A 755 35.93 -11.54 -19.42
N ALA A 756 36.82 -11.48 -18.42
CA ALA A 756 38.19 -10.93 -18.54
C ALA A 756 39.26 -12.03 -18.75
N ARG A 757 38.83 -13.29 -18.92
CA ARG A 757 39.63 -14.41 -19.45
C ARG A 757 39.20 -14.70 -20.87
#